data_AF-A0A7C6CNE2-F1
#
_entry.id   AF-A0A7C6CNE2-F1
#
_cell.length_a   1.000
_cell.length_b   1.000
_cell.length_c   1.000
_cell.angle_alpha   90.00
_cell.angle_beta   90.00
_cell.angle_gamma   90.00
#
_symmetry.space_group_name_H-M   'P 1'
#
loop_
_entity.id
_entity.type
_entity.pdbx_description
1 polymer ?
#
loop_
_entity_poly.entity_id
_entity_poly.type
_entity_poly.pdbx_seq_one_letter_code
_entity_poly.pdbx_strand_id
1 'polypeptide(L)'
;MAAWDGKKTDLAWYNTTDTEFTLTTGAQLAGLAAIVNGKATGIAADNFAGKTILLGDDIDLGGFNWTPIATNVGASSATGFMGIFDGQQHSISNLAYYLDADRKTIDGAYIGLFGLLGGTAKNINFVSATVVNTAPLNAGIAAGRVLSGGVLSQCSIDADSVYESGTNTNGMFVGRLMGGGTIEYCINYGTLYAYGISTQNIIAGGITGLSESGSFIKNCVNYGDVYGEIEDNNPGQVGLAGIVAFASKTVIENCVNYGNITITDVTLNTKSGVGGIVGKFHAADTTVTNCYNFGSVTGKDGDTVRTGLILGFAQRAGELEDCYSTPSGNLDVAGSGNPENITANNTGVVSEKDAGYAAIKTEVQTIESTINQVDVPRKTDGFGYPIINLKEIATPTVSFGDEESHPRFLSDNANTRWSANGYTGTEEPWVQYEFPCRLSVTGCVIKWYNDGSGSKKPEELDIQYWNGEEFLSVIGAYDEFLNNVYLFNTVETTILRIVMTPVGTLGGDGSGMPAIAEWSIIGKLAEGAVVPKPEILSIASIAKPSATFASKTDFVFNLNDNTDARWSANGYTGIDKPWVQYTLPLKVSADSCIIKWYDDGSGTRVPKAIDIQYWDGTEFLPVEKIGVYTYIPNQDNIYKFKNIDTNILRIIITPAGQLGGDGKGMPGIVEWNVMGYVFMEYTENDMMNAYIAAAGKEPDTGDATIYVTIAMAVSFISLAALVVSKRRSRVK
;
A
#
# COMPACT_ATOMS: atom_id res chain seq x y z
N MET A 1 3.83 -11.04 -20.53
CA MET A 1 4.92 -12.03 -20.40
C MET A 1 4.34 -13.43 -20.46
N ALA A 2 5.08 -14.45 -20.91
CA ALA A 2 4.59 -15.84 -20.90
C ALA A 2 5.13 -16.57 -19.67
N ALA A 3 4.23 -17.16 -18.87
CA ALA A 3 4.58 -17.98 -17.72
C ALA A 3 5.47 -19.17 -18.12
N TRP A 4 6.39 -19.54 -17.24
CA TRP A 4 7.16 -20.77 -17.39
C TRP A 4 6.24 -22.00 -17.33
N ASP A 5 6.55 -23.04 -18.10
CA ASP A 5 5.73 -24.24 -18.22
C ASP A 5 6.11 -25.36 -17.24
N GLY A 6 7.01 -25.06 -16.29
CA GLY A 6 7.54 -26.02 -15.32
C GLY A 6 8.55 -27.03 -15.88
N LYS A 7 8.90 -26.97 -17.17
CA LYS A 7 9.71 -28.01 -17.84
C LYS A 7 10.84 -27.47 -18.71
N LYS A 8 10.59 -26.39 -19.44
CA LYS A 8 11.52 -25.86 -20.44
C LYS A 8 12.73 -25.24 -19.76
N THR A 9 13.92 -25.68 -20.14
CA THR A 9 15.19 -25.04 -19.78
C THR A 9 15.80 -24.41 -21.03
N ASP A 10 16.11 -23.12 -20.96
CA ASP A 10 16.83 -22.40 -22.02
C ASP A 10 18.25 -22.13 -21.57
N LEU A 11 19.22 -22.60 -22.36
CA LEU A 11 20.65 -22.51 -22.10
C LEU A 11 21.38 -21.65 -23.15
N ALA A 12 20.66 -21.11 -24.15
CA ALA A 12 21.26 -20.39 -25.28
C ALA A 12 21.94 -19.07 -24.91
N TRP A 13 21.61 -18.53 -23.72
CA TRP A 13 22.19 -17.31 -23.17
C TRP A 13 23.58 -17.52 -22.54
N TYR A 14 23.91 -18.75 -22.13
CA TYR A 14 25.12 -19.01 -21.36
C TYR A 14 26.32 -19.32 -22.24
N ASN A 15 27.46 -18.72 -21.90
CA ASN A 15 28.77 -19.11 -22.41
C ASN A 15 29.82 -18.98 -21.31
N THR A 16 30.87 -19.79 -21.38
CA THR A 16 31.83 -19.92 -20.26
C THR A 16 32.76 -18.72 -20.08
N THR A 17 32.93 -17.89 -21.13
CA THR A 17 33.87 -16.77 -21.14
C THR A 17 33.31 -15.48 -20.59
N ASP A 18 31.99 -15.32 -20.61
CA ASP A 18 31.34 -14.12 -20.12
C ASP A 18 31.24 -14.12 -18.58
N THR A 19 31.21 -12.90 -18.04
CA THR A 19 31.12 -12.64 -16.61
C THR A 19 29.81 -11.96 -16.23
N GLU A 20 28.97 -11.60 -17.19
CA GLU A 20 27.67 -10.96 -16.96
C GLU A 20 26.65 -11.53 -17.94
N PHE A 21 25.44 -11.83 -17.45
CA PHE A 21 24.36 -12.40 -18.23
C PHE A 21 23.04 -11.74 -17.84
N THR A 22 22.14 -11.53 -18.80
CA THR A 22 20.79 -11.01 -18.55
C THR A 22 19.75 -12.07 -18.89
N LEU A 23 18.86 -12.37 -17.94
CA LEU A 23 17.75 -13.30 -18.10
C LEU A 23 16.44 -12.51 -18.15
N THR A 24 15.56 -12.83 -19.09
CA THR A 24 14.27 -12.15 -19.31
C THR A 24 13.10 -13.13 -19.33
N THR A 25 13.31 -14.42 -19.05
CA THR A 25 12.26 -15.45 -19.06
C THR A 25 12.49 -16.52 -18.00
N GLY A 26 11.41 -17.13 -17.51
CA GLY A 26 11.49 -18.23 -16.54
C GLY A 26 12.24 -19.47 -17.08
N ALA A 27 12.20 -19.73 -18.39
CA ALA A 27 12.97 -20.82 -19.00
C ALA A 27 14.49 -20.60 -18.92
N GLN A 28 14.96 -19.35 -19.05
CA GLN A 28 16.37 -18.99 -18.89
C GLN A 28 16.80 -19.09 -17.43
N LEU A 29 15.95 -18.66 -16.48
CA LEU A 29 16.17 -18.82 -15.05
C LEU A 29 16.23 -20.31 -14.65
N ALA A 30 15.36 -21.16 -15.21
CA ALA A 30 15.43 -22.61 -15.04
C ALA A 30 16.72 -23.20 -15.66
N GLY A 31 17.21 -22.60 -16.75
CA GLY A 31 18.52 -22.90 -17.33
C GLY A 31 19.68 -22.61 -16.37
N LEU A 32 19.65 -21.49 -15.66
CA LEU A 32 20.64 -21.15 -14.62
C LEU A 32 20.65 -22.23 -13.53
N ALA A 33 19.48 -22.61 -13.02
CA ALA A 33 19.38 -23.69 -12.04
C ALA A 33 19.98 -25.00 -12.57
N ALA A 34 19.71 -25.36 -13.82
CA ALA A 34 20.26 -26.57 -14.44
C ALA A 34 21.79 -26.53 -14.56
N ILE A 35 22.40 -25.39 -14.89
CA ILE A 35 23.86 -25.24 -14.98
C ILE A 35 24.48 -25.38 -13.59
N VAL A 36 23.98 -24.63 -12.61
CA VAL A 36 24.52 -24.64 -11.23
C VAL A 36 24.39 -26.03 -10.60
N ASN A 37 23.30 -26.75 -10.91
CA ASN A 37 23.06 -28.09 -10.41
C ASN A 37 23.77 -29.20 -11.20
N GLY A 38 24.57 -28.87 -12.21
CA GLY A 38 25.26 -29.86 -13.05
C GLY A 38 24.31 -30.77 -13.83
N LYS A 39 23.09 -30.30 -14.13
CA LYS A 39 22.05 -31.02 -14.89
C LYS A 39 21.89 -30.50 -16.32
N ALA A 40 22.53 -29.39 -16.68
CA ALA A 40 22.55 -28.86 -18.03
C ALA A 40 23.26 -29.83 -18.99
N THR A 41 22.56 -30.29 -20.04
CA THR A 41 23.13 -31.21 -21.02
C THR A 41 24.17 -30.48 -21.87
N GLY A 42 25.40 -30.99 -21.90
CA GLY A 42 26.48 -30.43 -22.72
C GLY A 42 27.19 -29.20 -22.14
N ILE A 43 26.83 -28.77 -20.92
CA ILE A 43 27.47 -27.67 -20.20
C ILE A 43 28.00 -28.21 -18.87
N ALA A 44 29.26 -27.93 -18.54
CA ALA A 44 29.83 -28.30 -17.25
C ALA A 44 29.19 -27.47 -16.12
N ALA A 45 29.10 -28.05 -14.92
CA ALA A 45 28.58 -27.32 -13.77
C ALA A 45 29.42 -26.05 -13.51
N ASP A 46 28.74 -24.94 -13.23
CA ASP A 46 29.35 -23.65 -12.91
C ASP A 46 28.61 -23.05 -11.71
N ASN A 47 29.35 -22.68 -10.66
CA ASN A 47 28.77 -22.06 -9.46
C ASN A 47 28.67 -20.52 -9.56
N PHE A 48 29.09 -19.95 -10.70
CA PHE A 48 29.04 -18.53 -11.01
C PHE A 48 29.94 -17.64 -10.14
N ALA A 49 30.96 -18.21 -9.48
CA ALA A 49 31.94 -17.40 -8.77
C ALA A 49 32.59 -16.36 -9.70
N GLY A 50 32.53 -15.08 -9.32
CA GLY A 50 33.04 -13.96 -10.13
C GLY A 50 32.17 -13.57 -11.34
N LYS A 51 30.93 -14.07 -11.42
CA LYS A 51 29.96 -13.77 -12.48
C LYS A 51 28.71 -13.11 -11.92
N THR A 52 28.03 -12.34 -12.76
CA THR A 52 26.78 -11.62 -12.45
C THR A 52 25.65 -12.12 -13.34
N ILE A 53 24.49 -12.41 -12.73
CA ILE A 53 23.21 -12.61 -13.37
C ILE A 53 22.35 -11.38 -13.11
N LEU A 54 21.81 -10.79 -14.16
CA LEU A 54 20.86 -9.69 -14.14
C LEU A 54 19.50 -10.23 -14.57
N LEU A 55 18.42 -9.82 -13.90
CA LEU A 55 17.10 -9.88 -14.53
C LEU A 55 16.92 -8.66 -15.43
N GLY A 56 16.44 -8.86 -16.65
CA GLY A 56 16.14 -7.79 -17.61
C GLY A 56 14.64 -7.62 -17.90
N ASP A 57 13.81 -8.43 -17.26
CA ASP A 57 12.35 -8.36 -17.26
C ASP A 57 11.87 -9.07 -15.99
N ASP A 58 10.60 -8.88 -15.64
CA ASP A 58 9.93 -9.70 -14.64
C ASP A 58 9.96 -11.17 -15.05
N ILE A 59 9.71 -12.10 -14.12
CA ILE A 59 9.79 -13.54 -14.36
C ILE A 59 8.61 -14.25 -13.70
N ASP A 60 7.69 -14.77 -14.50
CA ASP A 60 6.60 -15.62 -14.02
C ASP A 60 6.98 -17.11 -14.10
N LEU A 61 7.06 -17.77 -12.94
CA LEU A 61 7.37 -19.19 -12.80
C LEU A 61 6.14 -20.11 -12.87
N GLY A 62 4.95 -19.55 -13.08
CA GLY A 62 3.73 -20.25 -13.44
C GLY A 62 3.13 -21.14 -12.35
N GLY A 63 3.61 -21.05 -11.10
CA GLY A 63 3.13 -21.87 -9.98
C GLY A 63 3.58 -23.33 -10.07
N PHE A 64 4.55 -23.65 -10.93
CA PHE A 64 5.07 -25.00 -11.06
C PHE A 64 6.16 -25.29 -10.02
N ASN A 65 6.32 -26.56 -9.66
CA ASN A 65 7.37 -27.00 -8.75
C ASN A 65 8.77 -26.57 -9.24
N TRP A 66 9.37 -25.64 -8.52
CA TRP A 66 10.68 -25.12 -8.83
C TRP A 66 11.79 -26.08 -8.40
N THR A 67 12.88 -26.12 -9.18
CA THR A 67 14.12 -26.77 -8.78
C THR A 67 15.09 -25.70 -8.30
N PRO A 68 15.45 -25.66 -6.99
CA PRO A 68 16.31 -24.63 -6.44
C PRO A 68 17.63 -24.48 -7.20
N ILE A 69 18.13 -23.25 -7.30
CA ILE A 69 19.48 -22.98 -7.78
C ILE A 69 20.46 -23.45 -6.69
N ALA A 70 21.41 -24.33 -7.04
CA ALA A 70 22.33 -24.99 -6.12
C ALA A 70 21.65 -25.93 -5.10
N THR A 71 21.20 -27.10 -5.57
CA THR A 71 20.79 -28.23 -4.71
C THR A 71 22.00 -28.99 -4.14
N ASN A 72 21.79 -29.79 -3.08
CA ASN A 72 22.88 -30.42 -2.31
C ASN A 72 23.71 -31.47 -3.09
N VAL A 73 23.28 -31.90 -4.28
CA VAL A 73 23.95 -32.98 -5.06
C VAL A 73 24.45 -32.48 -6.43
N GLY A 74 24.47 -31.16 -6.65
CA GLY A 74 24.72 -30.57 -7.97
C GLY A 74 26.06 -29.87 -8.21
N ALA A 75 26.84 -29.54 -7.17
CA ALA A 75 28.13 -28.86 -7.34
C ALA A 75 29.26 -29.69 -6.74
N SER A 76 30.15 -30.15 -7.60
CA SER A 76 31.47 -30.68 -7.28
C SER A 76 32.16 -29.91 -6.15
N SER A 77 32.13 -30.39 -4.91
CA SER A 77 32.98 -29.91 -3.79
C SER A 77 33.12 -28.38 -3.59
N ALA A 78 32.17 -27.55 -4.08
CA ALA A 78 32.23 -26.07 -4.09
C ALA A 78 30.83 -25.42 -3.93
N THR A 79 30.03 -26.03 -3.05
CA THR A 79 29.10 -25.47 -2.05
C THR A 79 28.31 -24.17 -2.35
N GLY A 80 27.48 -24.09 -3.39
CA GLY A 80 26.41 -23.07 -3.53
C GLY A 80 26.42 -22.25 -4.83
N PHE A 81 25.45 -21.34 -5.01
CA PHE A 81 25.55 -20.25 -5.99
C PHE A 81 26.47 -19.17 -5.41
N MET A 82 27.60 -18.91 -6.06
CA MET A 82 28.70 -18.06 -5.59
C MET A 82 28.81 -16.72 -6.35
N GLY A 83 27.93 -16.49 -7.33
CA GLY A 83 27.88 -15.27 -8.12
C GLY A 83 27.08 -14.13 -7.48
N ILE A 84 26.86 -13.09 -8.26
CA ILE A 84 25.89 -12.03 -7.96
C ILE A 84 24.63 -12.32 -8.77
N PHE A 85 23.49 -12.41 -8.11
CA PHE A 85 22.17 -12.37 -8.74
C PHE A 85 21.52 -11.05 -8.38
N ASP A 86 21.39 -10.16 -9.36
CA ASP A 86 20.80 -8.84 -9.21
C ASP A 86 19.49 -8.82 -9.98
N GLY A 87 18.37 -8.82 -9.25
CA GLY A 87 17.05 -8.78 -9.83
C GLY A 87 16.73 -7.44 -10.51
N GLN A 88 17.55 -6.39 -10.33
CA GLN A 88 17.31 -5.05 -10.87
C GLN A 88 15.89 -4.54 -10.61
N GLN A 89 15.32 -4.90 -9.45
CA GLN A 89 13.94 -4.60 -9.03
C GLN A 89 12.83 -5.31 -9.80
N HIS A 90 13.18 -6.24 -10.69
CA HIS A 90 12.20 -7.09 -11.35
C HIS A 90 11.54 -8.08 -10.39
N SER A 91 10.31 -8.46 -10.72
CA SER A 91 9.57 -9.45 -9.96
C SER A 91 9.90 -10.88 -10.37
N ILE A 92 9.88 -11.79 -9.40
CA ILE A 92 9.78 -13.23 -9.64
C ILE A 92 8.44 -13.67 -9.06
N SER A 93 7.48 -13.93 -9.93
CA SER A 93 6.12 -14.28 -9.56
C SER A 93 5.84 -15.77 -9.62
N ASN A 94 4.89 -16.23 -8.81
CA ASN A 94 4.39 -17.60 -8.78
C ASN A 94 5.50 -18.66 -8.59
N LEU A 95 6.54 -18.32 -7.82
CA LEU A 95 7.54 -19.29 -7.38
C LEU A 95 6.87 -20.30 -6.45
N ALA A 96 6.84 -21.57 -6.84
CA ALA A 96 6.11 -22.58 -6.08
C ALA A 96 6.93 -23.82 -5.71
N TYR A 97 6.67 -24.34 -4.51
CA TYR A 97 7.16 -25.64 -4.06
C TYR A 97 6.05 -26.42 -3.37
N TYR A 98 5.79 -27.62 -3.86
CA TYR A 98 4.82 -28.56 -3.32
C TYR A 98 5.51 -29.90 -3.04
N LEU A 99 5.69 -30.21 -1.75
CA LEU A 99 6.26 -31.47 -1.29
C LEU A 99 5.25 -32.27 -0.46
N ASP A 100 4.95 -33.47 -0.95
CA ASP A 100 4.20 -34.51 -0.24
C ASP A 100 5.14 -35.43 0.56
N ALA A 101 4.57 -36.19 1.50
CA ALA A 101 5.29 -37.10 2.38
C ALA A 101 6.02 -38.25 1.65
N ASP A 102 5.67 -38.52 0.38
CA ASP A 102 6.25 -39.56 -0.46
C ASP A 102 7.52 -39.09 -1.20
N ARG A 103 7.77 -37.78 -1.27
CA ARG A 103 8.97 -37.15 -1.86
C ARG A 103 10.11 -36.90 -0.87
N LYS A 104 10.18 -37.67 0.21
CA LYS A 104 11.20 -37.59 1.30
C LYS A 104 12.69 -37.69 0.88
N THR A 105 13.01 -37.84 -0.41
CA THR A 105 14.37 -38.18 -0.88
C THR A 105 14.95 -37.19 -1.90
N ILE A 106 14.49 -35.94 -1.96
CA ILE A 106 15.15 -34.93 -2.80
C ILE A 106 16.38 -34.38 -2.06
N ASP A 107 17.56 -34.91 -2.40
CA ASP A 107 18.87 -34.23 -2.42
C ASP A 107 19.04 -33.03 -1.45
N GLY A 108 18.93 -33.29 -0.13
CA GLY A 108 19.53 -32.44 0.89
C GLY A 108 18.73 -31.28 1.49
N ALA A 109 17.42 -31.16 1.28
CA ALA A 109 16.53 -30.39 2.17
C ALA A 109 16.82 -28.88 2.35
N TYR A 110 17.15 -28.17 1.25
CA TYR A 110 17.25 -26.70 1.21
C TYR A 110 16.37 -26.17 0.08
N ILE A 111 15.34 -25.40 0.43
CA ILE A 111 14.31 -24.93 -0.52
C ILE A 111 14.22 -23.41 -0.50
N GLY A 112 14.09 -22.84 -1.69
CA GLY A 112 13.99 -21.43 -2.00
C GLY A 112 14.50 -21.23 -3.42
N LEU A 113 14.30 -20.04 -3.99
CA LEU A 113 14.84 -19.73 -5.34
C LEU A 113 16.28 -20.25 -5.45
N PHE A 114 17.07 -20.02 -4.41
CA PHE A 114 18.32 -20.70 -4.12
C PHE A 114 18.15 -21.81 -3.07
N GLY A 115 18.70 -22.99 -3.32
CA GLY A 115 18.90 -23.99 -2.27
C GLY A 115 20.00 -23.51 -1.32
N LEU A 116 21.19 -23.27 -1.89
CA LEU A 116 22.38 -22.82 -1.19
C LEU A 116 22.91 -21.51 -1.81
N LEU A 117 22.77 -20.40 -1.09
CA LEU A 117 23.31 -19.10 -1.50
C LEU A 117 24.65 -18.83 -0.78
N GLY A 118 25.75 -18.80 -1.53
CA GLY A 118 27.08 -18.44 -1.00
C GLY A 118 27.63 -17.11 -1.55
N GLY A 119 27.06 -16.60 -2.63
CA GLY A 119 27.33 -15.27 -3.18
C GLY A 119 26.27 -14.25 -2.74
N THR A 120 25.92 -13.33 -3.62
CA THR A 120 24.96 -12.25 -3.35
C THR A 120 23.68 -12.43 -4.17
N ALA A 121 22.52 -12.33 -3.53
CA ALA A 121 21.24 -12.15 -4.20
C ALA A 121 20.64 -10.82 -3.72
N LYS A 122 20.26 -9.94 -4.64
CA LYS A 122 19.72 -8.63 -4.30
C LYS A 122 18.71 -8.09 -5.29
N ASN A 123 17.93 -7.08 -4.88
CA ASN A 123 17.01 -6.35 -5.76
C ASN A 123 15.91 -7.22 -6.36
N ILE A 124 15.31 -8.11 -5.56
CA ILE A 124 14.32 -9.10 -6.03
C ILE A 124 12.98 -8.86 -5.33
N ASN A 125 11.91 -8.76 -6.11
CA ASN A 125 10.53 -8.71 -5.61
C ASN A 125 9.86 -10.06 -5.80
N PHE A 126 9.61 -10.80 -4.72
CA PHE A 126 8.87 -12.07 -4.78
C PHE A 126 7.36 -11.78 -4.71
N VAL A 127 6.64 -12.23 -5.72
CA VAL A 127 5.19 -11.96 -5.88
C VAL A 127 4.42 -13.27 -5.91
N SER A 128 3.40 -13.42 -5.07
CA SER A 128 2.57 -14.63 -4.99
C SER A 128 3.41 -15.92 -4.88
N ALA A 129 4.51 -15.89 -4.13
CA ALA A 129 5.35 -17.06 -3.91
C ALA A 129 4.66 -18.02 -2.94
N THR A 130 4.65 -19.30 -3.25
CA THR A 130 3.99 -20.32 -2.44
C THR A 130 4.96 -21.43 -2.06
N VAL A 131 5.16 -21.65 -0.76
CA VAL A 131 5.86 -22.83 -0.27
C VAL A 131 4.87 -23.65 0.52
N VAL A 132 4.49 -24.83 0.03
CA VAL A 132 3.66 -25.80 0.77
C VAL A 132 4.44 -27.10 0.91
N ASN A 133 4.78 -27.46 2.14
CA ASN A 133 5.64 -28.61 2.39
C ASN A 133 5.20 -29.41 3.62
N THR A 134 4.95 -30.71 3.46
CA THR A 134 4.55 -31.58 4.57
C THR A 134 5.73 -32.27 5.27
N ALA A 135 6.97 -32.06 4.81
CA ALA A 135 8.18 -32.67 5.35
C ALA A 135 9.08 -31.68 6.13
N PRO A 136 9.77 -32.11 7.19
CA PRO A 136 10.65 -31.23 7.97
C PRO A 136 11.94 -30.89 7.20
N LEU A 137 12.05 -29.65 6.68
CA LEU A 137 13.19 -29.18 5.85
C LEU A 137 13.72 -27.81 6.34
N ASN A 138 14.80 -27.31 5.72
CA ASN A 138 15.21 -25.91 5.87
C ASN A 138 14.75 -25.12 4.63
N ALA A 139 13.90 -24.13 4.82
CA ALA A 139 13.23 -23.54 3.68
C ALA A 139 12.84 -22.07 3.87
N GLY A 140 12.85 -21.33 2.76
CA GLY A 140 12.42 -19.94 2.63
C GLY A 140 12.19 -19.60 1.17
N ILE A 141 11.51 -18.50 0.86
CA ILE A 141 11.20 -18.11 -0.53
C ILE A 141 12.48 -17.77 -1.29
N ALA A 142 13.37 -16.99 -0.69
CA ALA A 142 14.61 -16.59 -1.34
C ALA A 142 15.68 -17.68 -1.26
N ALA A 143 15.93 -18.24 -0.07
CA ALA A 143 16.93 -19.29 0.09
C ALA A 143 16.61 -20.31 1.18
N GLY A 144 16.93 -21.58 0.91
CA GLY A 144 16.90 -22.62 1.95
C GLY A 144 18.00 -22.41 2.98
N ARG A 145 19.20 -22.05 2.51
CA ARG A 145 20.34 -21.71 3.35
C ARG A 145 21.20 -20.63 2.71
N VAL A 146 21.53 -19.63 3.50
CA VAL A 146 22.60 -18.67 3.20
C VAL A 146 23.86 -19.15 3.91
N LEU A 147 24.92 -19.34 3.14
CA LEU A 147 26.22 -19.86 3.60
C LEU A 147 27.07 -18.73 4.19
N SER A 148 28.23 -19.11 4.74
CA SER A 148 29.20 -18.15 5.27
C SER A 148 29.65 -17.18 4.18
N GLY A 149 29.46 -15.87 4.43
CA GLY A 149 29.77 -14.80 3.48
C GLY A 149 28.71 -14.56 2.40
N GLY A 150 27.63 -15.35 2.38
CA GLY A 150 26.49 -15.11 1.48
C GLY A 150 25.67 -13.90 1.93
N VAL A 151 25.09 -13.17 0.98
CA VAL A 151 24.33 -11.95 1.22
C VAL A 151 22.99 -12.02 0.51
N LEU A 152 21.91 -11.81 1.25
CA LEU A 152 20.59 -11.50 0.71
C LEU A 152 20.26 -10.05 1.06
N SER A 153 20.04 -9.19 0.07
CA SER A 153 19.74 -7.80 0.38
C SER A 153 18.73 -7.14 -0.54
N GLN A 154 18.01 -6.12 -0.06
CA GLN A 154 17.13 -5.30 -0.91
C GLN A 154 16.07 -6.16 -1.61
N CYS A 155 15.46 -7.09 -0.87
CA CYS A 155 14.44 -7.98 -1.41
C CYS A 155 13.10 -7.78 -0.70
N SER A 156 12.00 -7.98 -1.41
CA SER A 156 10.65 -7.92 -0.86
C SER A 156 9.87 -9.22 -1.11
N ILE A 157 8.96 -9.54 -0.19
CA ILE A 157 7.95 -10.59 -0.36
C ILE A 157 6.58 -9.93 -0.19
N ASP A 158 5.70 -10.07 -1.18
CA ASP A 158 4.36 -9.48 -1.16
C ASP A 158 3.39 -10.18 -0.18
N ALA A 159 2.19 -9.62 -0.03
CA ALA A 159 1.19 -10.13 0.90
C ALA A 159 0.48 -11.39 0.41
N ASP A 160 0.48 -11.64 -0.90
CA ASP A 160 -0.14 -12.82 -1.50
C ASP A 160 0.78 -14.05 -1.40
N SER A 161 2.04 -13.85 -0.99
CA SER A 161 2.97 -14.94 -0.72
C SER A 161 2.60 -15.66 0.58
N VAL A 162 2.51 -16.98 0.50
CA VAL A 162 2.15 -17.85 1.61
C VAL A 162 3.21 -18.93 1.78
N TYR A 163 3.64 -19.09 3.02
CA TYR A 163 4.54 -20.17 3.41
C TYR A 163 3.83 -21.09 4.41
N GLU A 164 3.64 -22.35 4.06
CA GLU A 164 3.05 -23.39 4.87
C GLU A 164 3.99 -24.60 4.94
N SER A 165 4.49 -24.97 6.12
CA SER A 165 5.39 -26.13 6.22
C SER A 165 5.32 -26.91 7.52
N GLY A 166 5.45 -28.24 7.41
CA GLY A 166 5.94 -29.15 8.45
C GLY A 166 7.42 -28.88 8.74
N THR A 167 7.83 -28.83 10.00
CA THR A 167 8.95 -27.95 10.41
C THR A 167 10.27 -28.66 10.76
N ASN A 168 11.39 -28.03 10.36
CA ASN A 168 12.67 -28.08 11.07
C ASN A 168 13.26 -26.66 11.22
N THR A 169 13.44 -25.88 10.13
CA THR A 169 13.72 -24.42 10.20
C THR A 169 13.15 -23.66 8.99
N ASN A 170 12.22 -22.74 9.23
CA ASN A 170 11.52 -21.98 8.21
C ASN A 170 11.71 -20.48 8.43
N GLY A 171 11.95 -19.74 7.36
CA GLY A 171 11.77 -18.29 7.39
C GLY A 171 11.26 -17.78 6.06
N MET A 172 10.52 -16.68 6.05
CA MET A 172 9.92 -16.18 4.80
C MET A 172 10.99 -15.93 3.74
N PHE A 173 12.11 -15.29 4.10
CA PHE A 173 13.24 -15.15 3.19
C PHE A 173 14.18 -16.36 3.24
N VAL A 174 14.64 -16.73 4.45
CA VAL A 174 15.73 -17.68 4.62
C VAL A 174 15.44 -18.72 5.69
N GLY A 175 15.51 -20.01 5.34
CA GLY A 175 15.39 -21.10 6.31
C GLY A 175 16.49 -21.08 7.39
N ARG A 176 17.75 -21.06 6.95
CA ARG A 176 18.93 -21.04 7.84
C ARG A 176 20.04 -20.08 7.35
N LEU A 177 20.51 -19.21 8.24
CA LEU A 177 21.59 -18.24 8.00
C LEU A 177 22.88 -18.68 8.73
N MET A 178 23.95 -18.95 7.97
CA MET A 178 25.23 -19.42 8.51
C MET A 178 26.27 -18.34 8.74
N GLY A 179 27.25 -18.66 9.60
CA GLY A 179 28.23 -17.74 10.16
C GLY A 179 28.88 -16.74 9.19
N GLY A 180 28.66 -15.46 9.46
CA GLY A 180 29.11 -14.34 8.62
C GLY A 180 28.24 -14.06 7.41
N GLY A 181 27.13 -14.79 7.23
CA GLY A 181 26.10 -14.46 6.24
C GLY A 181 25.24 -13.28 6.70
N THR A 182 24.67 -12.56 5.74
CA THR A 182 23.91 -11.33 5.98
C THR A 182 22.54 -11.37 5.29
N ILE A 183 21.52 -10.93 6.01
CA ILE A 183 20.23 -10.51 5.45
C ILE A 183 20.06 -9.02 5.78
N GLU A 184 19.88 -8.17 4.77
CA GLU A 184 19.75 -6.74 5.01
C GLU A 184 18.79 -6.00 4.06
N TYR A 185 18.09 -4.98 4.54
CA TYR A 185 17.17 -4.19 3.72
C TYR A 185 16.04 -5.03 3.09
N CYS A 186 15.54 -6.03 3.82
CA CYS A 186 14.50 -6.93 3.33
C CYS A 186 13.16 -6.65 4.02
N ILE A 187 12.06 -6.72 3.25
CA ILE A 187 10.71 -6.50 3.75
C ILE A 187 9.82 -7.71 3.45
N ASN A 188 9.24 -8.30 4.49
CA ASN A 188 8.25 -9.35 4.36
C ASN A 188 6.83 -8.81 4.59
N TYR A 189 5.92 -9.05 3.65
CA TYR A 189 4.48 -8.84 3.84
C TYR A 189 3.67 -10.14 3.86
N GLY A 190 4.26 -11.26 3.45
CA GLY A 190 3.58 -12.54 3.31
C GLY A 190 3.48 -13.29 4.63
N THR A 191 2.52 -14.19 4.72
CA THR A 191 2.22 -14.90 5.97
C THR A 191 2.94 -16.23 6.04
N LEU A 192 3.47 -16.56 7.23
CA LEU A 192 4.12 -17.83 7.52
C LEU A 192 3.27 -18.67 8.48
N TYR A 193 2.86 -19.84 8.01
CA TYR A 193 2.21 -20.90 8.77
C TYR A 193 3.18 -22.06 9.01
N ALA A 194 3.48 -22.30 10.28
CA ALA A 194 4.39 -23.35 10.72
C ALA A 194 3.62 -24.43 11.48
N TYR A 195 3.49 -25.60 10.85
CA TYR A 195 2.80 -26.74 11.42
C TYR A 195 3.80 -27.78 11.93
N GLY A 196 3.45 -28.48 13.01
CA GLY A 196 4.22 -29.60 13.54
C GLY A 196 3.36 -30.84 13.71
N ILE A 197 3.91 -31.99 13.36
CA ILE A 197 3.39 -33.31 13.78
C ILE A 197 4.30 -33.89 14.88
N SER A 198 3.75 -34.77 15.72
CA SER A 198 4.35 -35.31 16.96
C SER A 198 5.90 -35.41 16.93
N THR A 199 6.56 -34.84 17.95
CA THR A 199 8.03 -34.80 18.18
C THR A 199 8.89 -33.88 17.29
N GLN A 200 8.31 -33.14 16.33
CA GLN A 200 9.06 -32.21 15.47
C GLN A 200 9.35 -30.85 16.13
N ASN A 201 10.37 -30.13 15.62
CA ASN A 201 10.68 -28.77 16.04
C ASN A 201 9.94 -27.77 15.14
N ILE A 202 9.19 -26.84 15.73
CA ILE A 202 8.72 -25.65 15.02
C ILE A 202 9.76 -24.56 15.18
N ILE A 203 10.39 -24.14 14.09
CA ILE A 203 11.31 -23.00 14.10
C ILE A 203 10.92 -22.12 12.91
N ALA A 204 10.29 -20.98 13.18
CA ALA A 204 9.64 -20.14 12.18
C ALA A 204 9.86 -18.65 12.44
N GLY A 205 10.54 -17.96 11.53
CA GLY A 205 10.76 -16.51 11.61
C GLY A 205 10.22 -15.75 10.41
N GLY A 206 9.59 -14.59 10.64
CA GLY A 206 9.10 -13.73 9.56
C GLY A 206 10.19 -13.21 8.61
N ILE A 207 11.48 -13.29 9.00
CA ILE A 207 12.62 -13.11 8.08
C ILE A 207 13.42 -14.42 7.96
N THR A 208 13.88 -14.98 9.07
CA THR A 208 14.65 -16.23 9.07
C THR A 208 14.33 -17.19 10.20
N GLY A 209 14.37 -18.50 9.94
CA GLY A 209 14.12 -19.51 10.98
C GLY A 209 15.25 -19.58 12.00
N LEU A 210 16.44 -19.93 11.54
CA LEU A 210 17.62 -20.15 12.38
C LEU A 210 18.81 -19.34 11.88
N SER A 211 19.37 -18.51 12.74
CA SER A 211 20.59 -17.75 12.47
C SER A 211 21.71 -18.15 13.43
N GLU A 212 22.91 -18.42 12.90
CA GLU A 212 24.00 -19.02 13.68
C GLU A 212 25.40 -18.50 13.32
N SER A 213 26.29 -18.50 14.31
CA SER A 213 27.76 -18.44 14.14
C SER A 213 28.31 -17.09 13.66
N GLY A 214 27.79 -15.97 14.14
CA GLY A 214 28.28 -14.62 13.79
C GLY A 214 27.59 -14.02 12.58
N SER A 215 26.33 -14.36 12.33
CA SER A 215 25.53 -13.84 11.22
C SER A 215 24.89 -12.49 11.54
N PHE A 216 24.44 -11.79 10.50
CA PHE A 216 23.88 -10.44 10.59
C PHE A 216 22.47 -10.38 9.99
N ILE A 217 21.54 -9.79 10.73
CA ILE A 217 20.19 -9.44 10.24
C ILE A 217 19.99 -7.95 10.51
N LYS A 218 19.91 -7.13 9.46
CA LYS A 218 19.98 -5.68 9.59
C LYS A 218 18.92 -4.97 8.78
N ASN A 219 18.32 -3.90 9.30
CA ASN A 219 17.40 -3.06 8.52
C ASN A 219 16.31 -3.92 7.84
N CYS A 220 15.64 -4.81 8.58
CA CYS A 220 14.64 -5.71 8.04
C CYS A 220 13.27 -5.45 8.69
N VAL A 221 12.20 -5.56 7.90
CA VAL A 221 10.85 -5.31 8.37
C VAL A 221 9.95 -6.50 8.08
N ASN A 222 9.21 -6.96 9.08
CA ASN A 222 8.21 -7.99 8.94
C ASN A 222 6.81 -7.42 9.20
N TYR A 223 5.97 -7.37 8.18
CA TYR A 223 4.53 -7.07 8.30
C TYR A 223 3.67 -8.33 8.27
N GLY A 224 4.20 -9.43 7.73
CA GLY A 224 3.48 -10.68 7.62
C GLY A 224 3.30 -11.39 8.96
N ASP A 225 2.14 -12.00 9.16
CA ASP A 225 1.86 -12.74 10.38
C ASP A 225 2.68 -14.05 10.43
N VAL A 226 3.02 -14.50 11.64
CA VAL A 226 3.72 -15.76 11.87
C VAL A 226 2.89 -16.62 12.83
N TYR A 227 2.39 -17.72 12.30
CA TYR A 227 1.52 -18.66 12.99
C TYR A 227 2.24 -19.98 13.26
N GLY A 228 2.05 -20.50 14.46
CA GLY A 228 2.55 -21.81 14.88
C GLY A 228 1.43 -22.65 15.47
N GLU A 229 1.28 -23.88 14.97
CA GLU A 229 0.28 -24.83 15.47
C GLU A 229 0.85 -26.25 15.49
N ILE A 230 0.52 -27.02 16.53
CA ILE A 230 0.86 -28.45 16.62
C ILE A 230 -0.37 -29.21 17.06
N GLU A 231 -0.67 -30.31 16.36
CA GLU A 231 -1.78 -31.22 16.69
C GLU A 231 -1.53 -32.06 17.98
N ASP A 232 -0.51 -31.77 18.80
CA ASP A 232 -0.06 -32.62 19.91
C ASP A 232 0.53 -31.81 21.10
N ASN A 233 0.37 -32.37 22.31
CA ASN A 233 0.78 -31.79 23.59
C ASN A 233 2.28 -31.99 23.94
N ASN A 234 3.08 -32.64 23.08
CA ASN A 234 4.50 -32.92 23.35
C ASN A 234 5.43 -32.51 22.18
N PRO A 235 5.60 -31.20 21.92
CA PRO A 235 6.42 -30.68 20.83
C PRO A 235 7.92 -30.89 21.09
N GLY A 236 8.71 -30.91 20.00
CA GLY A 236 10.17 -30.91 20.04
C GLY A 236 10.74 -29.61 20.63
N GLN A 237 11.21 -28.68 19.81
CA GLN A 237 11.54 -27.32 20.23
C GLN A 237 10.66 -26.35 19.46
N VAL A 238 10.25 -25.25 20.10
CA VAL A 238 9.41 -24.25 19.43
C VAL A 238 10.06 -22.87 19.47
N GLY A 239 10.27 -22.28 18.31
CA GLY A 239 10.78 -20.93 18.11
C GLY A 239 9.90 -20.20 17.13
N LEU A 240 9.22 -19.15 17.57
CA LEU A 240 8.48 -18.26 16.67
C LEU A 240 8.91 -16.82 16.88
N ALA A 241 9.09 -16.09 15.78
CA ALA A 241 9.26 -14.65 15.84
C ALA A 241 8.99 -13.90 14.54
N GLY A 242 8.84 -12.58 14.63
CA GLY A 242 8.70 -11.72 13.47
C GLY A 242 10.00 -11.56 12.67
N ILE A 243 11.17 -11.64 13.32
CA ILE A 243 12.46 -11.54 12.62
C ILE A 243 13.17 -12.90 12.60
N VAL A 244 13.57 -13.41 13.76
CA VAL A 244 14.32 -14.67 13.84
C VAL A 244 13.82 -15.59 14.95
N ALA A 245 13.45 -16.82 14.60
CA ALA A 245 13.00 -17.77 15.61
C ALA A 245 14.13 -18.14 16.57
N PHE A 246 15.22 -18.73 16.09
CA PHE A 246 16.38 -19.09 16.92
C PHE A 246 17.63 -18.32 16.49
N ALA A 247 18.22 -17.59 17.45
CA ALA A 247 19.43 -16.82 17.25
C ALA A 247 20.59 -17.41 18.05
N SER A 248 21.73 -17.64 17.39
CA SER A 248 22.96 -18.16 18.00
C SER A 248 24.15 -17.32 17.56
N LYS A 249 24.72 -16.49 18.45
CA LYS A 249 25.79 -15.56 18.08
C LYS A 249 25.38 -14.68 16.89
N THR A 250 24.15 -14.18 16.89
CA THR A 250 23.63 -13.35 15.79
C THR A 250 23.58 -11.90 16.22
N VAL A 251 23.89 -11.00 15.29
CA VAL A 251 23.72 -9.56 15.45
C VAL A 251 22.44 -9.16 14.72
N ILE A 252 21.47 -8.65 15.46
CA ILE A 252 20.15 -8.23 14.95
C ILE A 252 20.03 -6.75 15.22
N GLU A 253 20.00 -5.94 14.16
CA GLU A 253 20.07 -4.49 14.27
C GLU A 253 18.98 -3.84 13.41
N ASN A 254 18.35 -2.78 13.92
CA ASN A 254 17.44 -1.95 13.13
C ASN A 254 16.31 -2.77 12.50
N CYS A 255 15.70 -3.69 13.24
CA CYS A 255 14.65 -4.55 12.71
C CYS A 255 13.29 -4.25 13.34
N VAL A 256 12.24 -4.37 12.54
CA VAL A 256 10.88 -3.99 12.96
C VAL A 256 9.91 -5.11 12.64
N ASN A 257 9.06 -5.47 13.61
CA ASN A 257 7.97 -6.41 13.42
C ASN A 257 6.61 -5.72 13.62
N TYR A 258 5.75 -5.77 12.62
CA TYR A 258 4.33 -5.41 12.67
C TYR A 258 3.41 -6.63 12.62
N GLY A 259 3.88 -7.75 12.08
CA GLY A 259 3.11 -8.98 11.98
C GLY A 259 2.78 -9.58 13.34
N ASN A 260 1.59 -10.15 13.47
CA ASN A 260 1.17 -10.85 14.67
C ASN A 260 1.92 -12.18 14.79
N ILE A 261 2.41 -12.46 15.99
CA ILE A 261 3.10 -13.71 16.32
C ILE A 261 2.18 -14.53 17.22
N THR A 262 1.66 -15.62 16.66
CA THR A 262 0.64 -16.42 17.35
C THR A 262 1.07 -17.87 17.42
N ILE A 263 1.01 -18.44 18.62
CA ILE A 263 1.07 -19.89 18.79
C ILE A 263 -0.19 -20.39 19.51
N THR A 264 -0.82 -21.42 18.95
CA THR A 264 -1.98 -22.09 19.55
C THR A 264 -1.68 -23.56 19.79
N ASP A 265 -2.39 -24.16 20.75
CA ASP A 265 -2.44 -25.61 20.98
C ASP A 265 -1.12 -26.30 21.39
N VAL A 266 0.00 -25.57 21.46
CA VAL A 266 1.31 -26.05 21.93
C VAL A 266 1.68 -25.61 23.35
N THR A 267 1.98 -26.55 24.24
CA THR A 267 2.65 -26.22 25.52
C THR A 267 4.15 -26.01 25.29
N LEU A 268 4.63 -24.77 25.44
CA LEU A 268 6.05 -24.44 25.28
C LEU A 268 6.89 -25.14 26.36
N ASN A 269 7.96 -25.84 25.96
CA ASN A 269 8.89 -26.52 26.87
C ASN A 269 10.17 -25.70 27.13
N THR A 270 11.10 -26.19 27.98
CA THR A 270 12.33 -25.47 28.39
C THR A 270 13.33 -25.18 27.25
N LYS A 271 13.01 -25.58 26.02
CA LYS A 271 13.81 -25.35 24.82
C LYS A 271 13.07 -24.45 23.82
N SER A 272 11.96 -23.85 24.25
CA SER A 272 11.04 -23.12 23.39
C SER A 272 10.92 -21.64 23.78
N GLY A 273 10.64 -20.79 22.81
CA GLY A 273 10.42 -19.36 23.01
C GLY A 273 9.69 -18.70 21.85
N VAL A 274 8.81 -17.75 22.16
CA VAL A 274 8.01 -16.97 21.21
C VAL A 274 8.22 -15.49 21.48
N GLY A 275 8.68 -14.73 20.48
CA GLY A 275 8.93 -13.30 20.68
C GLY A 275 8.65 -12.46 19.44
N GLY A 276 8.39 -11.18 19.61
CA GLY A 276 8.12 -10.29 18.46
C GLY A 276 9.31 -10.15 17.51
N ILE A 277 10.54 -10.11 18.05
CA ILE A 277 11.78 -10.02 17.27
C ILE A 277 12.54 -11.34 17.27
N VAL A 278 12.77 -11.91 18.47
CA VAL A 278 13.55 -13.13 18.65
C VAL A 278 12.77 -14.16 19.45
N GLY A 279 12.64 -15.38 18.92
CA GLY A 279 11.98 -16.46 19.65
C GLY A 279 12.85 -16.95 20.80
N LYS A 280 14.12 -17.26 20.52
CA LYS A 280 15.06 -17.79 21.53
C LYS A 280 16.50 -17.40 21.25
N PHE A 281 17.21 -16.99 22.31
CA PHE A 281 18.68 -17.00 22.33
C PHE A 281 19.16 -18.43 22.54
N HIS A 282 19.51 -19.09 21.44
CA HIS A 282 19.87 -20.50 21.41
C HIS A 282 21.35 -20.73 21.80
N ALA A 283 22.23 -19.80 21.45
CA ALA A 283 23.63 -19.75 21.90
C ALA A 283 23.98 -18.39 22.50
N ALA A 284 25.08 -18.33 23.25
CA ALA A 284 25.58 -17.09 23.85
C ALA A 284 25.98 -16.05 22.79
N ASP A 285 26.22 -14.81 23.20
CA ASP A 285 26.75 -13.71 22.39
C ASP A 285 25.80 -13.26 21.25
N THR A 286 24.50 -13.38 21.46
CA THR A 286 23.49 -12.79 20.56
C THR A 286 23.18 -11.36 21.02
N THR A 287 23.18 -10.41 20.09
CA THR A 287 22.84 -9.01 20.35
C THR A 287 21.61 -8.60 19.54
N VAL A 288 20.68 -7.92 20.19
CA VAL A 288 19.52 -7.30 19.57
C VAL A 288 19.57 -5.83 19.91
N THR A 289 19.76 -4.99 18.89
CA THR A 289 19.96 -3.55 19.07
C THR A 289 19.00 -2.77 18.20
N ASN A 290 18.38 -1.73 18.75
CA ASN A 290 17.53 -0.80 18.01
C ASN A 290 16.40 -1.52 17.24
N CYS A 291 15.67 -2.40 17.93
CA CYS A 291 14.65 -3.27 17.33
C CYS A 291 13.27 -3.06 17.96
N TYR A 292 12.22 -3.18 17.14
CA TYR A 292 10.89 -2.71 17.51
C TYR A 292 9.79 -3.69 17.17
N ASN A 293 8.95 -4.02 18.14
CA ASN A 293 7.77 -4.86 17.93
C ASN A 293 6.48 -4.06 18.11
N PHE A 294 5.65 -4.00 17.07
CA PHE A 294 4.31 -3.43 17.09
C PHE A 294 3.23 -4.50 16.91
N GLY A 295 3.58 -5.66 16.36
CA GLY A 295 2.68 -6.79 16.22
C GLY A 295 2.30 -7.40 17.56
N SER A 296 1.08 -7.93 17.66
CA SER A 296 0.68 -8.65 18.86
C SER A 296 1.48 -9.94 19.01
N VAL A 297 1.83 -10.28 20.25
CA VAL A 297 2.49 -11.55 20.57
C VAL A 297 1.56 -12.34 21.48
N THR A 298 1.21 -13.55 21.07
CA THR A 298 0.29 -14.44 21.79
C THR A 298 0.90 -15.81 21.98
N GLY A 299 1.19 -16.15 23.24
CA GLY A 299 1.55 -17.49 23.68
C GLY A 299 0.32 -18.30 24.12
N LYS A 300 0.41 -19.64 24.06
CA LYS A 300 -0.66 -20.52 24.54
C LYS A 300 -0.95 -20.27 26.02
N ASP A 301 -2.24 -20.25 26.37
CA ASP A 301 -2.76 -20.11 27.74
C ASP A 301 -2.20 -18.90 28.51
N GLY A 302 -1.74 -17.87 27.79
CA GLY A 302 -1.12 -16.69 28.39
C GLY A 302 0.25 -16.95 29.02
N ASP A 303 1.01 -17.94 28.53
CA ASP A 303 2.38 -18.18 28.99
C ASP A 303 3.23 -16.91 28.92
N THR A 304 3.83 -16.53 30.05
CA THR A 304 4.72 -15.36 30.19
C THR A 304 6.17 -15.78 30.48
N VAL A 305 6.43 -17.08 30.56
CA VAL A 305 7.77 -17.61 30.89
C VAL A 305 8.62 -17.73 29.63
N ARG A 306 8.01 -18.12 28.52
CA ARG A 306 8.67 -18.37 27.23
C ARG A 306 8.09 -17.52 26.11
N THR A 307 7.22 -16.58 26.46
CA THR A 307 6.66 -15.60 25.55
C THR A 307 7.03 -14.21 26.04
N GLY A 308 7.58 -13.38 25.16
CA GLY A 308 7.92 -11.99 25.45
C GLY A 308 7.72 -11.12 24.22
N LEU A 309 7.61 -9.81 24.42
CA LEU A 309 7.28 -8.89 23.34
C LEU A 309 8.43 -8.69 22.33
N ILE A 310 9.67 -8.75 22.79
CA ILE A 310 10.88 -8.74 21.95
C ILE A 310 11.51 -10.13 21.92
N LEU A 311 11.76 -10.72 23.08
CA LEU A 311 12.47 -12.00 23.25
C LEU A 311 11.60 -13.04 23.95
N GLY A 312 11.40 -14.20 23.33
CA GLY A 312 10.65 -15.28 23.97
C GLY A 312 11.37 -15.96 25.12
N PHE A 313 12.59 -16.48 24.89
CA PHE A 313 13.34 -17.21 25.91
C PHE A 313 14.86 -17.08 25.78
N ALA A 314 15.54 -16.76 26.88
CA ALA A 314 17.00 -16.67 26.94
C ALA A 314 17.63 -17.98 27.43
N GLN A 315 17.80 -18.97 26.54
CA GLN A 315 18.47 -20.23 26.91
C GLN A 315 19.96 -20.01 27.24
N ARG A 316 20.56 -18.98 26.65
CA ARG A 316 21.94 -18.55 26.85
C ARG A 316 22.02 -17.04 26.93
N ALA A 317 23.13 -16.55 27.49
CA ALA A 317 23.36 -15.13 27.68
C ALA A 317 23.30 -14.34 26.37
N GLY A 318 22.59 -13.22 26.37
CA GLY A 318 22.52 -12.28 25.25
C GLY A 318 22.10 -10.89 25.70
N GLU A 319 22.10 -9.96 24.75
CA GLU A 319 21.94 -8.53 25.01
C GLU A 319 20.74 -7.97 24.24
N LEU A 320 19.96 -7.14 24.93
CA LEU A 320 18.92 -6.29 24.35
C LEU A 320 19.34 -4.84 24.61
N GLU A 321 19.47 -4.05 23.55
CA GLU A 321 19.84 -2.64 23.62
C GLU A 321 18.86 -1.82 22.76
N ASP A 322 18.31 -0.74 23.31
CA ASP A 322 17.39 0.15 22.58
C ASP A 322 16.23 -0.62 21.92
N CYS A 323 15.68 -1.63 22.61
CA CYS A 323 14.62 -2.48 22.09
C CYS A 323 13.27 -2.12 22.71
N TYR A 324 12.24 -1.93 21.88
CA TYR A 324 10.94 -1.47 22.37
C TYR A 324 9.76 -2.18 21.73
N SER A 325 8.72 -2.41 22.52
CA SER A 325 7.46 -2.96 22.00
C SER A 325 6.26 -2.16 22.48
N THR A 326 5.20 -2.15 21.68
CA THR A 326 3.86 -1.83 22.21
C THR A 326 3.36 -2.96 23.11
N PRO A 327 2.49 -2.66 24.10
CA PRO A 327 1.92 -3.70 24.96
C PRO A 327 1.06 -4.69 24.18
N SER A 328 1.24 -6.00 24.45
CA SER A 328 0.34 -7.08 24.03
C SER A 328 0.01 -7.95 25.23
N GLY A 329 -1.21 -7.83 25.75
CA GLY A 329 -1.62 -8.51 26.98
C GLY A 329 -0.77 -8.09 28.19
N ASN A 330 -0.41 -9.06 29.04
CA ASN A 330 0.41 -8.86 30.24
C ASN A 330 1.87 -9.26 30.03
N LEU A 331 2.35 -9.30 28.78
CA LEU A 331 3.71 -9.67 28.45
C LEU A 331 4.69 -8.52 28.73
N ASP A 332 5.90 -8.87 29.13
CA ASP A 332 7.04 -7.95 29.23
C ASP A 332 7.91 -8.06 27.96
N VAL A 333 8.93 -7.21 27.83
CA VAL A 333 9.92 -7.23 26.74
C VAL A 333 10.46 -8.64 26.51
N ALA A 334 10.75 -9.37 27.58
CA ALA A 334 11.25 -10.74 27.49
C ALA A 334 10.41 -11.70 28.34
N GLY A 335 10.33 -12.95 27.90
CA GLY A 335 9.78 -14.02 28.72
C GLY A 335 10.56 -14.16 30.03
N SER A 336 9.84 -14.43 31.12
CA SER A 336 10.40 -14.49 32.48
C SER A 336 11.28 -15.71 32.76
N GLY A 337 11.48 -16.60 31.79
CA GLY A 337 12.38 -17.74 31.87
C GLY A 337 13.84 -17.35 31.71
N ASN A 338 14.65 -17.65 32.73
CA ASN A 338 16.09 -17.36 32.80
C ASN A 338 16.45 -15.86 32.62
N PRO A 339 15.88 -14.95 33.42
CA PRO A 339 16.13 -13.52 33.29
C PRO A 339 17.61 -13.17 33.53
N GLU A 340 18.36 -14.00 34.26
CA GLU A 340 19.81 -13.83 34.48
C GLU A 340 20.66 -13.93 33.20
N ASN A 341 20.10 -14.48 32.12
CA ASN A 341 20.76 -14.56 30.82
C ASN A 341 20.49 -13.32 29.95
N ILE A 342 19.75 -12.33 30.44
CA ILE A 342 19.38 -11.16 29.65
C ILE A 342 20.08 -9.95 30.23
N THR A 343 20.96 -9.34 29.42
CA THR A 343 21.46 -7.99 29.69
C THR A 343 20.60 -7.02 28.89
N ALA A 344 19.73 -6.27 29.56
CA ALA A 344 18.84 -5.31 28.92
C ALA A 344 19.27 -3.87 29.26
N ASN A 345 19.56 -3.08 28.23
CA ASN A 345 19.92 -1.67 28.31
C ASN A 345 18.92 -0.84 27.51
N ASN A 346 18.40 0.21 28.13
CA ASN A 346 17.45 1.13 27.50
C ASN A 346 16.33 0.42 26.70
N THR A 347 15.76 -0.62 27.29
CA THR A 347 14.82 -1.53 26.64
C THR A 347 13.52 -1.53 27.44
N GLY A 348 12.36 -1.54 26.78
CA GLY A 348 11.10 -1.42 27.51
C GLY A 348 9.83 -1.64 26.69
N VAL A 349 8.71 -1.75 27.40
CA VAL A 349 7.37 -1.70 26.80
C VAL A 349 6.89 -0.25 26.84
N VAL A 350 6.46 0.27 25.70
CA VAL A 350 6.01 1.66 25.55
C VAL A 350 4.63 1.66 24.90
N SER A 351 3.64 2.10 25.66
CA SER A 351 2.27 2.25 25.19
C SER A 351 2.16 3.43 24.23
N GLU A 352 1.20 3.39 23.30
CA GLU A 352 0.94 4.49 22.37
C GLU A 352 0.60 5.81 23.07
N LYS A 353 0.18 5.75 24.33
CA LYS A 353 -0.13 6.91 25.17
C LYS A 353 1.10 7.50 25.89
N ASP A 354 2.22 6.78 25.89
CA ASP A 354 3.43 7.21 26.59
C ASP A 354 4.20 8.23 25.74
N ALA A 355 4.74 9.26 26.38
CA ALA A 355 5.48 10.33 25.69
C ALA A 355 6.70 9.82 24.89
N GLY A 356 7.27 8.67 25.28
CA GLY A 356 8.38 8.02 24.56
C GLY A 356 7.99 7.34 23.25
N TYR A 357 6.70 7.07 23.02
CA TYR A 357 6.23 6.35 21.83
C TYR A 357 6.51 7.10 20.53
N ALA A 358 6.36 8.42 20.53
CA ALA A 358 6.62 9.26 19.37
C ALA A 358 8.10 9.21 18.92
N ALA A 359 9.04 9.12 19.87
CA ALA A 359 10.46 8.99 19.58
C ALA A 359 10.76 7.63 18.93
N ILE A 360 10.23 6.55 19.50
CA ILE A 360 10.30 5.19 18.93
C ILE A 360 9.75 5.14 17.51
N LYS A 361 8.58 5.74 17.26
CA LYS A 361 7.99 5.82 15.91
C LYS A 361 8.89 6.57 14.93
N THR A 362 9.57 7.63 15.37
CA THR A 362 10.50 8.40 14.55
C THR A 362 11.75 7.59 14.18
N GLU A 363 12.30 6.83 15.13
CA GLU A 363 13.44 5.94 14.89
C GLU A 363 13.07 4.81 13.92
N VAL A 364 11.89 4.20 14.11
CA VAL A 364 11.35 3.18 13.21
C VAL A 364 11.12 3.72 11.79
N GLN A 365 10.56 4.92 11.65
CA GLN A 365 10.44 5.59 10.35
C GLN A 365 11.81 5.82 9.70
N THR A 366 12.85 6.08 10.50
CA THR A 366 14.23 6.21 10.00
C THR A 366 14.75 4.87 9.48
N ILE A 367 14.48 3.77 10.18
CA ILE A 367 14.82 2.41 9.71
C ILE A 367 14.10 2.11 8.40
N GLU A 368 12.77 2.27 8.37
CA GLU A 368 11.96 2.02 7.17
C GLU A 368 12.38 2.91 6.00
N SER A 369 12.64 4.21 6.24
CA SER A 369 13.13 5.10 5.18
C SER A 369 14.54 4.74 4.70
N THR A 370 15.40 4.18 5.55
CA THR A 370 16.73 3.70 5.14
C THR A 370 16.62 2.48 4.23
N ILE A 371 15.64 1.61 4.47
CA ILE A 371 15.30 0.49 3.57
C ILE A 371 14.75 1.05 2.25
N ASN A 372 13.93 2.10 2.31
CA ASN A 372 13.34 2.75 1.14
C ASN A 372 14.30 3.66 0.34
N GLN A 373 15.46 4.06 0.89
CA GLN A 373 16.48 4.87 0.17
C GLN A 373 17.26 4.08 -0.89
N VAL A 374 17.04 2.77 -0.98
CA VAL A 374 17.52 1.92 -2.07
C VAL A 374 16.38 1.65 -3.05
N ASP A 375 15.99 2.65 -3.86
CA ASP A 375 15.04 2.55 -4.99
C ASP A 375 13.93 1.47 -4.86
N VAL A 376 13.14 1.47 -3.77
CA VAL A 376 12.02 0.52 -3.58
C VAL A 376 10.68 1.19 -3.91
N PRO A 377 9.98 0.74 -4.96
CA PRO A 377 8.52 0.84 -5.02
C PRO A 377 7.85 -0.34 -4.26
N ARG A 378 6.79 0.01 -3.52
CA ARG A 378 6.04 -0.78 -2.51
C ARG A 378 5.27 -1.98 -3.09
N LYS A 379 4.81 -2.90 -2.19
CA LYS A 379 3.90 -4.06 -2.39
C LYS A 379 3.28 -4.05 -3.76
N THR A 380 3.55 -5.03 -4.61
CA THR A 380 3.10 -5.00 -6.00
C THR A 380 1.97 -6.00 -6.30
N ASP A 381 1.12 -5.73 -7.29
CA ASP A 381 0.19 -6.72 -7.84
C ASP A 381 0.94 -7.77 -8.68
N GLY A 382 0.22 -8.78 -9.20
CA GLY A 382 0.75 -9.87 -10.03
C GLY A 382 1.49 -9.48 -11.31
N PHE A 383 1.69 -8.17 -11.57
CA PHE A 383 2.50 -7.59 -12.65
C PHE A 383 3.62 -6.64 -12.14
N GLY A 384 3.92 -6.61 -10.84
CA GLY A 384 5.01 -5.78 -10.32
C GLY A 384 4.66 -4.30 -10.08
N TYR A 385 3.37 -3.92 -10.04
CA TYR A 385 2.96 -2.53 -9.75
C TYR A 385 2.47 -2.32 -8.31
N PRO A 386 2.83 -1.22 -7.62
CA PRO A 386 2.41 -0.98 -6.24
C PRO A 386 0.89 -1.07 -5.99
N ILE A 387 0.43 -1.95 -5.08
CA ILE A 387 -0.86 -1.96 -4.40
C ILE A 387 -0.98 -0.66 -3.60
N ILE A 388 -1.75 0.26 -4.16
CA ILE A 388 -2.20 1.47 -3.48
C ILE A 388 -3.47 1.11 -2.73
N ASN A 389 -3.56 1.41 -1.43
CA ASN A 389 -4.85 1.36 -0.75
C ASN A 389 -5.71 2.53 -1.24
N LEU A 390 -6.47 2.30 -2.32
CA LEU A 390 -7.22 3.34 -3.03
C LEU A 390 -8.46 3.83 -2.27
N LYS A 391 -8.75 3.31 -1.07
CA LYS A 391 -9.85 3.83 -0.22
C LYS A 391 -9.63 5.29 0.19
N GLU A 392 -8.37 5.72 0.29
CA GLU A 392 -8.01 7.09 0.69
C GLU A 392 -8.43 8.16 -0.33
N ILE A 393 -8.61 7.77 -1.59
CA ILE A 393 -9.12 8.66 -2.64
C ILE A 393 -10.62 8.47 -2.91
N ALA A 394 -11.28 7.52 -2.24
CA ALA A 394 -12.68 7.21 -2.45
C ALA A 394 -13.59 8.15 -1.65
N THR A 395 -14.75 8.48 -2.21
CA THR A 395 -15.85 9.10 -1.48
C THR A 395 -16.85 8.01 -1.06
N PRO A 396 -16.98 7.70 0.25
CA PRO A 396 -17.95 6.72 0.71
C PRO A 396 -19.37 7.27 0.71
N THR A 397 -20.31 6.47 0.22
CA THR A 397 -21.75 6.70 0.31
C THR A 397 -22.46 5.43 0.77
N VAL A 398 -23.62 5.57 1.39
CA VAL A 398 -24.36 4.46 2.02
C VAL A 398 -25.86 4.65 1.83
N SER A 399 -26.62 3.56 1.86
CA SER A 399 -28.08 3.57 1.78
C SER A 399 -28.77 4.06 3.04
N PHE A 400 -28.07 3.99 4.18
CA PHE A 400 -28.55 4.38 5.50
C PHE A 400 -27.39 4.95 6.33
N GLY A 401 -27.58 6.12 6.93
CA GLY A 401 -26.58 6.72 7.83
C GLY A 401 -27.24 7.58 8.90
N ASP A 402 -26.65 7.54 10.08
CA ASP A 402 -26.99 8.37 11.24
C ASP A 402 -25.71 8.91 11.90
N GLU A 403 -25.83 9.59 13.04
CA GLU A 403 -24.68 10.20 13.74
C GLU A 403 -23.64 9.16 14.21
N GLU A 404 -24.04 7.90 14.44
CA GLU A 404 -23.17 6.80 14.87
C GLU A 404 -22.72 5.88 13.71
N SER A 405 -23.30 6.04 12.52
CA SER A 405 -23.13 5.18 11.34
C SER A 405 -22.84 6.00 10.08
N HIS A 406 -21.80 6.82 10.12
CA HIS A 406 -21.43 7.72 9.02
C HIS A 406 -20.61 6.99 7.93
N PRO A 407 -20.83 7.27 6.62
CA PRO A 407 -20.09 6.66 5.50
C PRO A 407 -18.56 6.69 5.66
N ARG A 408 -18.04 7.78 6.21
CA ARG A 408 -16.60 7.98 6.48
C ARG A 408 -15.94 6.84 7.27
N PHE A 409 -16.69 6.14 8.12
CA PHE A 409 -16.20 5.06 8.96
C PHE A 409 -15.86 3.79 8.17
N LEU A 410 -16.16 3.74 6.88
CA LEU A 410 -15.76 2.64 6.01
C LEU A 410 -14.27 2.68 5.65
N SER A 411 -13.64 3.86 5.71
CA SER A 411 -12.33 4.15 5.12
C SER A 411 -11.35 4.89 6.05
N ASP A 412 -11.66 5.02 7.34
CA ASP A 412 -10.94 5.91 8.26
C ASP A 412 -9.85 5.22 9.09
N ASN A 413 -9.65 3.90 8.93
CA ASN A 413 -8.70 3.10 9.72
C ASN A 413 -8.91 3.17 11.24
N ALA A 414 -10.05 3.69 11.71
CA ALA A 414 -10.35 3.80 13.12
C ALA A 414 -11.21 2.61 13.58
N ASN A 415 -11.30 2.37 14.89
CA ASN A 415 -12.20 1.33 15.44
C ASN A 415 -13.70 1.72 15.40
N THR A 416 -14.05 2.73 14.59
CA THR A 416 -15.42 3.15 14.28
C THR A 416 -16.06 2.23 13.25
N ARG A 417 -17.37 2.35 13.03
CA ARG A 417 -18.11 1.43 12.14
C ARG A 417 -19.21 2.15 11.40
N TRP A 418 -19.50 1.71 10.19
CA TRP A 418 -20.81 1.92 9.60
C TRP A 418 -21.76 0.78 10.02
N SER A 419 -22.98 1.10 10.44
CA SER A 419 -24.01 0.11 10.76
C SER A 419 -25.36 0.50 10.16
N ALA A 420 -26.07 -0.48 9.61
CA ALA A 420 -27.47 -0.35 9.22
C ALA A 420 -28.44 -0.71 10.36
N ASN A 421 -27.96 -0.85 11.60
CA ASN A 421 -28.83 -1.11 12.75
C ASN A 421 -29.88 0.01 12.91
N GLY A 422 -31.15 -0.37 13.04
CA GLY A 422 -32.28 0.57 13.05
C GLY A 422 -32.84 0.91 11.66
N TYR A 423 -32.27 0.36 10.57
CA TYR A 423 -32.83 0.51 9.23
C TYR A 423 -34.16 -0.26 9.09
N THR A 424 -35.24 0.46 8.77
CA THR A 424 -36.60 -0.10 8.63
C THR A 424 -37.11 -0.11 7.17
N GLY A 425 -36.22 0.10 6.20
CA GLY A 425 -36.56 0.07 4.78
C GLY A 425 -36.77 -1.34 4.25
N THR A 426 -37.49 -1.46 3.13
CA THR A 426 -37.82 -2.74 2.48
C THR A 426 -36.80 -3.16 1.42
N GLU A 427 -35.80 -2.34 1.13
CA GLU A 427 -34.74 -2.60 0.15
C GLU A 427 -33.45 -3.04 0.84
N GLU A 428 -32.59 -3.78 0.14
CA GLU A 428 -31.32 -4.22 0.72
C GLU A 428 -30.40 -3.02 1.01
N PRO A 429 -29.83 -2.94 2.22
CA PRO A 429 -28.85 -1.91 2.52
C PRO A 429 -27.58 -2.10 1.70
N TRP A 430 -26.96 -1.00 1.31
CA TRP A 430 -25.74 -0.98 0.53
C TRP A 430 -24.75 0.07 1.01
N VAL A 431 -23.47 -0.20 0.76
CA VAL A 431 -22.37 0.78 0.89
C VAL A 431 -21.66 0.90 -0.45
N GLN A 432 -21.04 2.04 -0.70
CA GLN A 432 -20.45 2.37 -1.99
C GLN A 432 -19.20 3.23 -1.82
N TYR A 433 -18.21 2.98 -2.65
CA TYR A 433 -17.11 3.87 -2.92
C TYR A 433 -17.22 4.44 -4.31
N GLU A 434 -17.16 5.76 -4.40
CA GLU A 434 -16.99 6.49 -5.65
C GLU A 434 -15.56 6.97 -5.76
N PHE A 435 -14.89 6.59 -6.84
CA PHE A 435 -13.52 6.95 -7.11
C PHE A 435 -13.48 8.14 -8.08
N PRO A 436 -12.57 9.08 -7.86
CA PRO A 436 -12.45 10.28 -8.70
C PRO A 436 -11.81 9.95 -10.06
N CYS A 437 -11.39 8.71 -10.27
CA CYS A 437 -10.76 8.22 -11.48
C CYS A 437 -11.10 6.73 -11.68
N ARG A 438 -10.83 6.22 -12.88
CA ARG A 438 -11.07 4.82 -13.20
C ARG A 438 -10.01 3.93 -12.55
N LEU A 439 -10.47 2.86 -11.93
CA LEU A 439 -9.63 1.85 -11.30
C LEU A 439 -9.78 0.51 -12.02
N SER A 440 -8.68 -0.24 -12.05
CA SER A 440 -8.63 -1.67 -12.32
C SER A 440 -8.68 -2.42 -10.99
N VAL A 441 -9.84 -2.95 -10.61
CA VAL A 441 -10.10 -3.57 -9.30
C VAL A 441 -10.19 -5.09 -9.43
N THR A 442 -9.49 -5.81 -8.56
CA THR A 442 -9.41 -7.29 -8.54
C THR A 442 -9.93 -7.93 -7.25
N GLY A 443 -10.24 -7.12 -6.24
CA GLY A 443 -10.80 -7.64 -5.00
C GLY A 443 -11.10 -6.56 -3.98
N CYS A 444 -11.58 -6.99 -2.81
CA CYS A 444 -11.68 -6.15 -1.63
C CYS A 444 -11.56 -6.97 -0.34
N VAL A 445 -11.26 -6.29 0.76
CA VAL A 445 -11.24 -6.84 2.12
C VAL A 445 -12.31 -6.12 2.95
N ILE A 446 -13.20 -6.86 3.61
CA ILE A 446 -14.35 -6.28 4.35
C ILE A 446 -14.34 -6.73 5.81
N LYS A 447 -13.83 -5.91 6.72
CA LYS A 447 -13.92 -6.21 8.15
C LYS A 447 -15.35 -5.99 8.64
N TRP A 448 -16.10 -7.07 8.88
CA TRP A 448 -17.46 -6.99 9.42
C TRP A 448 -17.47 -6.60 10.90
N TYR A 449 -18.50 -5.88 11.31
CA TYR A 449 -18.80 -5.61 12.72
C TYR A 449 -20.01 -6.43 13.18
N ASN A 450 -19.92 -7.03 14.36
CA ASN A 450 -21.00 -7.81 14.95
C ASN A 450 -21.09 -7.53 16.45
N ASP A 451 -22.25 -7.07 16.92
CA ASP A 451 -22.51 -6.80 18.35
C ASP A 451 -23.34 -7.90 19.03
N GLY A 452 -23.60 -9.02 18.31
CA GLY A 452 -24.39 -10.15 18.80
C GLY A 452 -25.90 -9.92 18.83
N SER A 453 -26.38 -8.72 18.48
CA SER A 453 -27.81 -8.39 18.49
C SER A 453 -28.22 -7.53 17.29
N GLY A 454 -28.09 -6.20 17.38
CA GLY A 454 -28.54 -5.22 16.40
C GLY A 454 -27.74 -5.24 15.09
N SER A 455 -26.41 -5.28 15.17
CA SER A 455 -25.50 -5.26 14.01
C SER A 455 -24.91 -6.65 13.78
N LYS A 456 -25.01 -7.21 12.57
CA LYS A 456 -24.50 -8.55 12.23
C LYS A 456 -23.78 -8.58 10.88
N LYS A 457 -23.02 -9.65 10.61
CA LYS A 457 -22.57 -9.97 9.24
C LYS A 457 -23.80 -10.32 8.39
N PRO A 458 -23.90 -9.89 7.12
CA PRO A 458 -25.02 -10.25 6.25
C PRO A 458 -25.06 -11.75 5.93
N GLU A 459 -26.24 -12.24 5.53
CA GLU A 459 -26.44 -13.62 5.05
C GLU A 459 -25.85 -13.81 3.66
N GLU A 460 -26.12 -12.84 2.78
CA GLU A 460 -25.60 -12.79 1.42
C GLU A 460 -25.04 -11.40 1.12
N LEU A 461 -24.08 -11.35 0.20
CA LEU A 461 -23.51 -10.10 -0.28
C LEU A 461 -23.34 -10.16 -1.80
N ASP A 462 -23.61 -9.03 -2.45
CA ASP A 462 -23.39 -8.82 -3.87
C ASP A 462 -22.45 -7.63 -4.05
N ILE A 463 -21.24 -7.90 -4.53
CA ILE A 463 -20.25 -6.86 -4.85
C ILE A 463 -20.50 -6.47 -6.30
N GLN A 464 -20.77 -5.19 -6.52
CA GLN A 464 -21.13 -4.63 -7.82
C GLN A 464 -20.13 -3.56 -8.25
N TYR A 465 -19.94 -3.42 -9.56
CA TYR A 465 -19.16 -2.34 -10.16
C TYR A 465 -20.01 -1.59 -11.19
N TRP A 466 -19.73 -0.30 -11.35
CA TRP A 466 -20.37 0.54 -12.37
C TRP A 466 -19.61 0.44 -13.69
N ASN A 467 -20.27 -0.04 -14.75
CA ASN A 467 -19.67 -0.17 -16.07
C ASN A 467 -19.74 1.11 -16.93
N GLY A 468 -20.39 2.17 -16.43
CA GLY A 468 -20.69 3.40 -17.16
C GLY A 468 -22.19 3.66 -17.37
N GLU A 469 -23.01 2.61 -17.34
CA GLU A 469 -24.45 2.66 -17.62
C GLU A 469 -25.31 2.00 -16.54
N GLU A 470 -24.83 0.91 -15.95
CA GLU A 470 -25.52 0.15 -14.91
C GLU A 470 -24.55 -0.50 -13.91
N PHE A 471 -25.09 -0.97 -12.78
CA PHE A 471 -24.35 -1.80 -11.83
C PHE A 471 -24.41 -3.26 -12.27
N LEU A 472 -23.24 -3.88 -12.34
CA LEU A 472 -23.09 -5.30 -12.61
C LEU A 472 -22.40 -6.00 -11.43
N SER A 473 -22.86 -7.20 -11.08
CA SER A 473 -22.18 -8.03 -10.08
C SER A 473 -20.81 -8.47 -10.60
N VAL A 474 -19.81 -8.47 -9.71
CA VAL A 474 -18.50 -9.04 -10.01
C VAL A 474 -18.60 -10.57 -10.14
N ILE A 475 -17.73 -11.16 -10.94
CA ILE A 475 -17.64 -12.62 -11.09
C ILE A 475 -16.34 -13.05 -10.41
N GLY A 476 -16.44 -13.83 -9.33
CA GLY A 476 -15.29 -14.15 -8.48
C GLY A 476 -15.50 -15.31 -7.54
N ALA A 477 -14.49 -15.56 -6.69
CA ALA A 477 -14.50 -16.59 -5.66
C ALA A 477 -14.38 -15.95 -4.28
N TYR A 478 -15.23 -16.38 -3.35
CA TYR A 478 -15.12 -16.05 -1.94
C TYR A 478 -14.22 -17.09 -1.27
N ASP A 479 -13.18 -16.63 -0.58
CA ASP A 479 -12.29 -17.50 0.18
C ASP A 479 -12.63 -17.42 1.67
N GLU A 480 -13.30 -18.44 2.18
CA GLU A 480 -13.65 -18.56 3.61
C GLU A 480 -12.43 -18.72 4.52
N PHE A 481 -11.29 -19.18 4.00
CA PHE A 481 -10.08 -19.44 4.78
C PHE A 481 -9.26 -18.18 5.06
N LEU A 482 -9.44 -17.11 4.26
CA LEU A 482 -8.67 -15.86 4.36
C LEU A 482 -9.33 -14.75 5.19
N ASN A 483 -10.41 -15.04 5.94
CA ASN A 483 -11.11 -14.09 6.81
C ASN A 483 -11.35 -12.71 6.15
N ASN A 484 -12.47 -12.61 5.41
CA ASN A 484 -13.02 -11.37 4.86
C ASN A 484 -12.39 -10.82 3.57
N VAL A 485 -11.65 -11.64 2.81
CA VAL A 485 -11.13 -11.27 1.49
C VAL A 485 -12.07 -11.77 0.39
N TYR A 486 -12.36 -10.90 -0.59
CA TYR A 486 -13.22 -11.19 -1.73
C TYR A 486 -12.44 -10.91 -3.01
N LEU A 487 -12.07 -11.95 -3.75
CA LEU A 487 -11.35 -11.83 -5.02
C LEU A 487 -12.32 -12.03 -6.20
N PHE A 488 -12.15 -11.23 -7.23
CA PHE A 488 -12.97 -11.30 -8.43
C PHE A 488 -12.18 -10.97 -9.69
N ASN A 489 -12.73 -11.37 -10.84
CA ASN A 489 -12.18 -11.01 -12.14
C ASN A 489 -11.99 -9.49 -12.21
N THR A 490 -10.85 -9.05 -12.73
CA THR A 490 -10.53 -7.62 -12.82
C THR A 490 -11.67 -6.85 -13.50
N VAL A 491 -12.15 -5.80 -12.83
CA VAL A 491 -13.15 -4.88 -13.37
C VAL A 491 -12.59 -3.48 -13.44
N GLU A 492 -12.96 -2.78 -14.49
CA GLU A 492 -12.64 -1.38 -14.72
C GLU A 492 -13.82 -0.53 -14.26
N THR A 493 -13.64 0.29 -13.22
CA THR A 493 -14.77 1.02 -12.63
C THR A 493 -14.37 2.34 -11.97
N THR A 494 -15.33 3.26 -11.88
CA THR A 494 -15.25 4.46 -11.01
C THR A 494 -16.12 4.32 -9.77
N ILE A 495 -16.90 3.25 -9.65
CA ILE A 495 -17.78 3.02 -8.50
C ILE A 495 -17.77 1.53 -8.15
N LEU A 496 -17.49 1.22 -6.89
CA LEU A 496 -17.67 -0.11 -6.33
C LEU A 496 -18.76 -0.05 -5.26
N ARG A 497 -19.65 -1.03 -5.23
CA ARG A 497 -20.79 -1.10 -4.31
C ARG A 497 -20.86 -2.48 -3.68
N ILE A 498 -21.24 -2.56 -2.42
CA ILE A 498 -21.61 -3.81 -1.75
C ILE A 498 -23.08 -3.70 -1.37
N VAL A 499 -23.90 -4.59 -1.92
CA VAL A 499 -25.30 -4.77 -1.53
C VAL A 499 -25.36 -5.96 -0.57
N MET A 500 -26.11 -5.83 0.52
CA MET A 500 -26.06 -6.78 1.64
C MET A 500 -27.45 -7.25 2.02
N THR A 501 -27.67 -8.56 1.97
CA THR A 501 -28.88 -9.19 2.47
C THR A 501 -28.76 -9.38 3.99
N PRO A 502 -29.58 -8.69 4.81
CA PRO A 502 -29.45 -8.74 6.27
C PRO A 502 -29.90 -10.11 6.82
N VAL A 503 -29.40 -10.46 8.02
CA VAL A 503 -29.94 -11.57 8.83
C VAL A 503 -31.30 -11.19 9.43
N GLY A 504 -31.51 -9.89 9.65
CA GLY A 504 -32.79 -9.32 10.08
C GLY A 504 -33.82 -9.20 8.96
N THR A 505 -35.07 -8.92 9.33
CA THR A 505 -36.16 -8.76 8.36
C THR A 505 -36.15 -7.36 7.76
N LEU A 506 -36.04 -7.23 6.43
CA LEU A 506 -36.28 -5.98 5.70
C LEU A 506 -37.71 -5.48 5.97
N GLY A 507 -37.87 -4.18 6.22
CA GLY A 507 -39.13 -3.58 6.68
C GLY A 507 -39.47 -3.86 8.15
N GLY A 508 -38.56 -4.49 8.89
CA GLY A 508 -38.72 -4.86 10.30
C GLY A 508 -38.33 -3.75 11.28
N ASP A 509 -37.91 -4.14 12.48
CA ASP A 509 -37.52 -3.22 13.57
C ASP A 509 -36.07 -2.71 13.46
N GLY A 510 -35.34 -3.11 12.42
CA GLY A 510 -33.95 -2.74 12.17
C GLY A 510 -32.92 -3.55 12.94
N SER A 511 -33.31 -4.61 13.65
CA SER A 511 -32.38 -5.55 14.27
C SER A 511 -31.83 -6.57 13.26
N GLY A 512 -30.57 -6.99 13.43
CA GLY A 512 -29.91 -7.97 12.55
C GLY A 512 -29.42 -7.39 11.22
N MET A 513 -29.24 -6.08 11.14
CA MET A 513 -28.81 -5.38 9.94
C MET A 513 -27.28 -5.38 9.79
N PRO A 514 -26.73 -5.25 8.57
CA PRO A 514 -25.30 -5.33 8.32
C PRO A 514 -24.50 -4.18 8.93
N ALA A 515 -23.26 -4.46 9.32
CA ALA A 515 -22.32 -3.43 9.74
C ALA A 515 -20.88 -3.75 9.31
N ILE A 516 -20.16 -2.73 8.88
CA ILE A 516 -18.80 -2.79 8.37
C ILE A 516 -17.91 -1.90 9.24
N ALA A 517 -16.86 -2.48 9.80
CA ALA A 517 -15.82 -1.76 10.51
C ALA A 517 -14.76 -1.18 9.57
N GLU A 518 -14.45 -1.86 8.47
CA GLU A 518 -13.47 -1.37 7.49
C GLU A 518 -13.70 -2.01 6.12
N TRP A 519 -13.53 -1.24 5.05
CA TRP A 519 -13.56 -1.75 3.68
C TRP A 519 -12.32 -1.29 2.90
N SER A 520 -11.51 -2.22 2.43
CA SER A 520 -10.29 -1.94 1.67
C SER A 520 -10.38 -2.51 0.26
N ILE A 521 -9.79 -1.82 -0.71
CA ILE A 521 -9.87 -2.15 -2.14
C ILE A 521 -8.54 -2.73 -2.61
N ILE A 522 -8.62 -3.84 -3.33
CA ILE A 522 -7.48 -4.49 -3.98
C ILE A 522 -7.58 -4.15 -5.47
N GLY A 523 -6.66 -3.32 -5.96
CA GLY A 523 -6.65 -2.86 -7.34
C GLY A 523 -5.58 -1.80 -7.59
N LYS A 524 -5.63 -1.21 -8.78
CA LYS A 524 -4.75 -0.12 -9.23
C LYS A 524 -5.52 0.92 -10.01
N LEU A 525 -4.86 2.03 -10.32
CA LEU A 525 -5.35 2.97 -11.33
C LEU A 525 -5.45 2.25 -12.68
N ALA A 526 -6.53 2.47 -13.41
CA ALA A 526 -6.65 1.96 -14.76
C ALA A 526 -5.60 2.57 -15.68
N GLU A 527 -5.25 1.87 -16.77
CA GLU A 527 -4.37 2.43 -17.79
C GLU A 527 -4.97 3.73 -18.36
N GLY A 528 -4.21 4.83 -18.32
CA GLY A 528 -4.69 6.16 -18.72
C GLY A 528 -5.64 6.84 -17.72
N ALA A 529 -5.81 6.29 -16.51
CA ALA A 529 -6.57 6.95 -15.46
C ALA A 529 -5.85 8.22 -14.99
N VAL A 530 -6.60 9.31 -14.92
CA VAL A 530 -6.13 10.59 -14.41
C VAL A 530 -6.71 10.78 -13.02
N VAL A 531 -5.86 10.78 -11.99
CA VAL A 531 -6.29 11.09 -10.62
C VAL A 531 -6.50 12.60 -10.51
N PRO A 532 -7.72 13.08 -10.24
CA PRO A 532 -7.93 14.50 -9.97
C PRO A 532 -7.18 14.85 -8.68
N LYS A 533 -6.37 15.91 -8.72
CA LYS A 533 -5.81 16.47 -7.48
C LYS A 533 -6.99 16.85 -6.57
N PRO A 534 -7.10 16.36 -5.31
CA PRO A 534 -8.28 16.61 -4.45
C PRO A 534 -8.29 18.01 -3.81
N GLU A 535 -7.75 19.04 -4.48
CA GLU A 535 -7.93 20.41 -4.00
C GLU A 535 -9.09 21.07 -4.73
N ILE A 536 -10.12 21.49 -3.98
CA ILE A 536 -10.98 22.59 -4.42
C ILE A 536 -10.09 23.85 -4.43
N LEU A 537 -9.33 24.04 -5.50
CA LEU A 537 -8.64 25.30 -5.77
C LEU A 537 -9.58 26.22 -6.54
N SER A 538 -9.43 27.53 -6.32
CA SER A 538 -9.79 28.46 -7.37
C SER A 538 -8.84 28.24 -8.56
N ILE A 539 -9.32 27.52 -9.58
CA ILE A 539 -8.59 27.34 -10.85
C ILE A 539 -8.56 28.65 -11.67
N ALA A 540 -9.17 29.72 -11.16
CA ALA A 540 -9.14 31.04 -11.78
C ALA A 540 -7.71 31.55 -11.96
N SER A 541 -6.80 31.26 -11.01
CA SER A 541 -5.39 31.72 -11.05
C SER A 541 -4.59 31.23 -12.26
N ILE A 542 -4.97 30.10 -12.87
CA ILE A 542 -4.33 29.54 -14.07
C ILE A 542 -5.08 29.91 -15.36
N ALA A 543 -6.28 30.46 -15.25
CA ALA A 543 -7.10 30.83 -16.39
C ALA A 543 -6.58 32.07 -17.10
N LYS A 544 -6.72 32.09 -18.42
CA LYS A 544 -6.61 33.32 -19.22
C LYS A 544 -8.00 33.94 -19.35
N PRO A 545 -8.25 35.11 -18.74
CA PRO A 545 -9.55 35.75 -18.80
C PRO A 545 -9.74 36.54 -20.09
N SER A 546 -10.97 36.56 -20.56
CA SER A 546 -11.43 37.35 -21.71
C SER A 546 -12.87 37.81 -21.46
N ALA A 547 -13.30 38.87 -22.13
CA ALA A 547 -14.64 39.41 -21.99
C ALA A 547 -15.07 40.05 -23.31
N THR A 548 -16.38 40.23 -23.50
CA THR A 548 -16.91 40.94 -24.68
C THR A 548 -16.43 42.40 -24.73
N PHE A 549 -16.22 43.01 -23.56
CA PHE A 549 -15.91 44.42 -23.39
C PHE A 549 -15.27 44.64 -22.01
N ALA A 550 -14.48 45.70 -21.86
CA ALA A 550 -14.02 46.20 -20.56
C ALA A 550 -14.06 47.73 -20.56
N SER A 551 -14.54 48.33 -19.47
CA SER A 551 -14.51 49.78 -19.27
C SER A 551 -13.07 50.31 -19.34
N LYS A 552 -12.88 51.57 -19.75
CA LYS A 552 -11.56 52.17 -20.01
C LYS A 552 -10.58 52.11 -18.82
N THR A 553 -11.09 52.03 -17.61
CA THR A 553 -10.30 52.00 -16.36
C THR A 553 -10.13 50.61 -15.78
N ASP A 554 -10.78 49.61 -16.38
CA ASP A 554 -10.94 48.28 -15.81
C ASP A 554 -10.22 47.27 -16.70
N PHE A 555 -9.67 46.23 -16.09
CA PHE A 555 -8.93 45.21 -16.81
C PHE A 555 -9.58 43.85 -16.66
N VAL A 556 -9.55 43.06 -17.73
CA VAL A 556 -10.17 41.73 -17.75
C VAL A 556 -9.41 40.74 -16.85
N PHE A 557 -8.12 40.97 -16.59
CA PHE A 557 -7.36 40.19 -15.62
C PHE A 557 -7.78 40.43 -14.17
N ASN A 558 -8.54 41.49 -13.89
CA ASN A 558 -9.10 41.70 -12.55
C ASN A 558 -10.13 40.63 -12.18
N LEU A 559 -10.63 39.85 -13.16
CA LEU A 559 -11.53 38.73 -12.86
C LEU A 559 -10.87 37.66 -11.99
N ASN A 560 -9.54 37.52 -12.05
CA ASN A 560 -8.78 36.46 -11.38
C ASN A 560 -7.44 36.92 -10.79
N ASP A 561 -7.32 38.20 -10.41
CA ASP A 561 -6.06 38.74 -9.86
C ASP A 561 -5.97 38.66 -8.33
N ASN A 562 -7.05 38.20 -7.66
CA ASN A 562 -7.14 38.08 -6.22
C ASN A 562 -6.90 39.43 -5.49
N THR A 563 -7.39 40.52 -6.09
CA THR A 563 -7.37 41.87 -5.50
C THR A 563 -8.78 42.44 -5.42
N ASP A 564 -8.94 43.62 -4.81
CA ASP A 564 -10.20 44.38 -4.84
C ASP A 564 -10.38 45.19 -6.14
N ALA A 565 -9.49 45.02 -7.13
CA ALA A 565 -9.71 45.55 -8.46
C ALA A 565 -10.91 44.85 -9.12
N ARG A 566 -11.51 45.48 -10.13
CA ARG A 566 -12.71 44.93 -10.78
C ARG A 566 -12.63 45.00 -12.28
N TRP A 567 -13.29 44.06 -12.92
CA TRP A 567 -13.74 44.20 -14.28
C TRP A 567 -15.17 44.77 -14.30
N SER A 568 -15.48 45.67 -15.23
CA SER A 568 -16.87 46.04 -15.52
C SER A 568 -17.14 46.23 -17.00
N ALA A 569 -18.39 45.98 -17.36
CA ALA A 569 -18.94 46.30 -18.67
C ALA A 569 -19.60 47.70 -18.71
N ASN A 570 -19.32 48.58 -17.74
CA ASN A 570 -19.87 49.94 -17.72
C ASN A 570 -19.48 50.71 -19.00
N GLY A 571 -20.46 51.27 -19.69
CA GLY A 571 -20.28 51.91 -21.00
C GLY A 571 -20.43 50.98 -22.21
N TYR A 572 -20.76 49.70 -22.00
CA TYR A 572 -21.07 48.78 -23.10
C TYR A 572 -22.43 49.12 -23.75
N THR A 573 -22.42 49.42 -25.05
CA THR A 573 -23.61 49.83 -25.83
C THR A 573 -24.06 48.79 -26.85
N GLY A 574 -23.53 47.57 -26.79
CA GLY A 574 -23.93 46.47 -27.68
C GLY A 574 -25.34 45.96 -27.38
N ILE A 575 -25.97 45.36 -28.39
CA ILE A 575 -27.32 44.76 -28.26
C ILE A 575 -27.27 43.31 -27.73
N ASP A 576 -26.11 42.65 -27.81
CA ASP A 576 -25.90 41.30 -27.32
C ASP A 576 -25.52 41.28 -25.85
N LYS A 577 -25.90 40.20 -25.14
CA LYS A 577 -25.56 40.02 -23.72
C LYS A 577 -24.03 40.01 -23.53
N PRO A 578 -23.48 40.81 -22.60
CA PRO A 578 -22.07 40.76 -22.29
C PRO A 578 -21.70 39.42 -21.67
N TRP A 579 -20.47 38.99 -21.93
CA TRP A 579 -19.92 37.75 -21.40
C TRP A 579 -18.51 37.93 -20.89
N VAL A 580 -18.15 37.08 -19.94
CA VAL A 580 -16.78 36.84 -19.47
C VAL A 580 -16.44 35.37 -19.65
N GLN A 581 -15.18 35.05 -19.90
CA GLN A 581 -14.72 33.70 -20.20
C GLN A 581 -13.33 33.45 -19.63
N TYR A 582 -13.16 32.27 -19.06
CA TYR A 582 -11.88 31.66 -18.75
C TYR A 582 -11.52 30.63 -19.81
N THR A 583 -10.33 30.79 -20.39
CA THR A 583 -9.68 29.75 -21.17
C THR A 583 -8.58 29.16 -20.29
N LEU A 584 -8.70 27.88 -19.97
CA LEU A 584 -7.76 27.16 -19.13
C LEU A 584 -6.69 26.50 -20.01
N PRO A 585 -5.44 26.41 -19.53
CA PRO A 585 -4.35 25.81 -20.31
C PRO A 585 -4.49 24.29 -20.48
N LEU A 586 -5.43 23.67 -19.77
CA LEU A 586 -5.69 22.23 -19.69
C LEU A 586 -7.17 22.01 -19.37
N LYS A 587 -7.69 20.79 -19.58
CA LYS A 587 -9.05 20.42 -19.17
C LYS A 587 -9.10 20.33 -17.64
N VAL A 588 -10.19 20.78 -17.04
CA VAL A 588 -10.47 20.74 -15.59
C VAL A 588 -11.83 20.12 -15.36
N SER A 589 -12.06 19.60 -14.17
CA SER A 589 -13.38 19.26 -13.64
C SER A 589 -13.84 20.39 -12.72
N ALA A 590 -15.08 20.88 -12.87
CA ALA A 590 -15.61 21.97 -12.06
C ALA A 590 -17.07 21.71 -11.67
N ASP A 591 -17.47 22.09 -10.46
CA ASP A 591 -18.83 21.91 -9.94
C ASP A 591 -19.45 23.19 -9.35
N SER A 592 -18.66 24.24 -9.20
CA SER A 592 -19.13 25.48 -8.62
C SER A 592 -18.23 26.67 -8.96
N CYS A 593 -18.74 27.87 -8.74
CA CYS A 593 -17.93 29.08 -8.75
C CYS A 593 -18.43 30.09 -7.72
N ILE A 594 -17.53 30.94 -7.25
CA ILE A 594 -17.79 32.08 -6.39
C ILE A 594 -17.57 33.35 -7.20
N ILE A 595 -18.56 34.23 -7.25
CA ILE A 595 -18.45 35.52 -7.94
C ILE A 595 -18.77 36.64 -6.97
N LYS A 596 -17.85 37.60 -6.85
CA LYS A 596 -18.06 38.83 -6.12
C LYS A 596 -18.52 39.92 -7.09
N TRP A 597 -19.83 40.18 -7.13
CA TRP A 597 -20.38 41.21 -8.01
C TRP A 597 -20.08 42.61 -7.47
N TYR A 598 -19.69 43.52 -8.35
CA TYR A 598 -19.55 44.94 -8.03
C TYR A 598 -20.83 45.71 -8.38
N ASP A 599 -21.32 46.50 -7.43
CA ASP A 599 -22.48 47.39 -7.62
C ASP A 599 -22.20 48.75 -6.99
N ASP A 600 -22.21 49.81 -7.80
CA ASP A 600 -21.99 51.20 -7.37
C ASP A 600 -23.32 51.97 -7.21
N GLY A 601 -24.47 51.29 -7.32
CA GLY A 601 -25.80 51.87 -7.29
C GLY A 601 -26.21 52.60 -8.57
N SER A 602 -25.33 52.76 -9.55
CA SER A 602 -25.53 53.59 -10.74
C SER A 602 -25.04 52.93 -12.05
N GLY A 603 -23.80 53.21 -12.47
CA GLY A 603 -23.20 52.78 -13.74
C GLY A 603 -22.96 51.27 -13.79
N THR A 604 -22.53 50.68 -12.67
CA THR A 604 -22.25 49.25 -12.57
C THR A 604 -23.22 48.60 -11.59
N ARG A 605 -23.92 47.54 -12.00
CA ARG A 605 -24.97 46.89 -11.20
C ARG A 605 -24.87 45.37 -11.24
N VAL A 606 -25.35 44.70 -10.21
CA VAL A 606 -25.53 43.22 -10.23
C VAL A 606 -26.43 42.77 -11.38
N PRO A 607 -26.24 41.55 -11.92
CA PRO A 607 -27.05 41.06 -13.03
C PRO A 607 -28.48 40.68 -12.63
N LYS A 608 -29.39 40.61 -13.61
CA LYS A 608 -30.72 40.02 -13.45
C LYS A 608 -30.68 38.49 -13.50
N ALA A 609 -29.80 37.96 -14.32
CA ALA A 609 -29.60 36.53 -14.49
C ALA A 609 -28.22 36.25 -15.10
N ILE A 610 -27.67 35.07 -14.79
CA ILE A 610 -26.50 34.52 -15.47
C ILE A 610 -26.81 33.17 -16.11
N ASP A 611 -26.10 32.88 -17.18
CA ASP A 611 -26.02 31.56 -17.81
C ASP A 611 -24.54 31.14 -17.85
N ILE A 612 -24.18 30.19 -17.00
CA ILE A 612 -22.83 29.62 -16.93
C ILE A 612 -22.77 28.48 -17.94
N GLN A 613 -21.78 28.51 -18.82
CA GLN A 613 -21.63 27.60 -19.93
C GLN A 613 -20.21 27.03 -19.97
N TYR A 614 -20.07 25.81 -20.47
CA TYR A 614 -18.79 25.14 -20.66
C TYR A 614 -18.63 24.67 -22.11
N TRP A 615 -17.39 24.57 -22.57
CA TRP A 615 -17.07 24.00 -23.88
C TRP A 615 -16.92 22.48 -23.75
N ASP A 616 -17.70 21.72 -24.51
CA ASP A 616 -17.65 20.25 -24.52
C ASP A 616 -16.61 19.67 -25.50
N GLY A 617 -15.99 20.53 -26.30
CA GLY A 617 -15.12 20.16 -27.41
C GLY A 617 -15.64 20.64 -28.77
N THR A 618 -16.94 20.89 -28.88
CA THR A 618 -17.65 21.22 -30.14
C THR A 618 -18.55 22.44 -30.03
N GLU A 619 -19.25 22.64 -28.91
CA GLU A 619 -20.12 23.79 -28.67
C GLU A 619 -20.14 24.22 -27.20
N PHE A 620 -20.78 25.36 -26.94
CA PHE A 620 -21.01 25.83 -25.57
C PHE A 620 -22.34 25.32 -25.05
N LEU A 621 -22.30 24.55 -23.97
CA LEU A 621 -23.48 24.01 -23.30
C LEU A 621 -23.71 24.71 -21.95
N PRO A 622 -24.96 24.98 -21.55
CA PRO A 622 -25.26 25.50 -20.22
C PRO A 622 -24.99 24.44 -19.15
N VAL A 623 -24.53 24.87 -17.98
CA VAL A 623 -24.39 23.98 -16.82
C VAL A 623 -25.76 23.61 -16.25
N GLU A 624 -25.88 22.40 -15.72
CA GLU A 624 -27.07 21.97 -14.99
C GLU A 624 -27.03 22.56 -13.57
N LYS A 625 -27.87 23.56 -13.29
CA LYS A 625 -27.82 24.35 -12.05
C LYS A 625 -28.27 23.53 -10.84
N ILE A 626 -27.56 23.66 -9.72
CA ILE A 626 -27.97 23.12 -8.42
C ILE A 626 -28.41 24.28 -7.52
N GLY A 627 -29.70 24.30 -7.17
CA GLY A 627 -30.29 25.35 -6.33
C GLY A 627 -30.60 26.65 -7.07
N VAL A 628 -30.85 27.73 -6.31
CA VAL A 628 -31.25 29.04 -6.83
C VAL A 628 -30.06 29.99 -6.85
N TYR A 629 -29.85 30.67 -7.98
CA TYR A 629 -28.79 31.67 -8.12
C TYR A 629 -29.28 33.04 -7.66
N THR A 630 -28.57 33.61 -6.68
CA THR A 630 -28.80 34.96 -6.17
C THR A 630 -27.68 35.90 -6.60
N TYR A 631 -27.94 37.22 -6.60
CA TYR A 631 -27.02 38.24 -7.11
C TYR A 631 -26.89 39.38 -6.10
N ILE A 632 -26.34 39.07 -4.93
CA ILE A 632 -26.20 40.01 -3.83
C ILE A 632 -24.99 40.93 -4.11
N PRO A 633 -25.16 42.26 -4.06
CA PRO A 633 -24.11 43.22 -4.41
C PRO A 633 -22.95 43.21 -3.42
N ASN A 634 -21.73 43.40 -3.94
CA ASN A 634 -20.49 43.67 -3.21
C ASN A 634 -20.08 42.60 -2.19
N GLN A 635 -20.51 41.36 -2.43
CA GLN A 635 -20.15 40.19 -1.63
C GLN A 635 -20.05 38.95 -2.50
N ASP A 636 -19.53 37.87 -1.92
CA ASP A 636 -19.39 36.59 -2.59
C ASP A 636 -20.76 35.92 -2.81
N ASN A 637 -20.98 35.47 -4.03
CA ASN A 637 -22.16 34.69 -4.42
C ASN A 637 -21.68 33.32 -4.89
N ILE A 638 -22.22 32.25 -4.29
CA ILE A 638 -21.86 30.88 -4.60
C ILE A 638 -22.86 30.32 -5.61
N TYR A 639 -22.36 29.80 -6.73
CA TYR A 639 -23.14 29.16 -7.78
C TYR A 639 -22.70 27.71 -7.91
N LYS A 640 -23.60 26.76 -7.61
CA LYS A 640 -23.36 25.32 -7.75
C LYS A 640 -24.00 24.79 -9.02
N PHE A 641 -23.40 23.78 -9.63
CA PHE A 641 -23.90 23.08 -10.79
C PHE A 641 -23.42 21.63 -10.79
N LYS A 642 -24.06 20.77 -11.58
CA LYS A 642 -23.58 19.40 -11.79
C LYS A 642 -22.17 19.46 -12.36
N ASN A 643 -21.31 18.57 -11.91
CA ASN A 643 -19.91 18.51 -12.32
C ASN A 643 -19.76 18.48 -13.86
N ILE A 644 -18.82 19.26 -14.37
CA ILE A 644 -18.50 19.40 -15.79
C ILE A 644 -17.00 19.25 -16.02
N ASP A 645 -16.63 18.73 -17.19
CA ASP A 645 -15.24 18.70 -17.63
C ASP A 645 -15.03 19.63 -18.82
N THR A 646 -14.16 20.63 -18.70
CA THR A 646 -13.94 21.61 -19.77
C THR A 646 -12.56 22.25 -19.70
N ASN A 647 -12.10 22.86 -20.78
CA ASN A 647 -10.98 23.80 -20.77
C ASN A 647 -11.45 25.25 -21.03
N ILE A 648 -12.75 25.48 -21.19
CA ILE A 648 -13.31 26.83 -21.40
C ILE A 648 -14.61 26.96 -20.62
N LEU A 649 -14.66 27.91 -19.69
CA LEU A 649 -15.85 28.27 -18.94
C LEU A 649 -16.25 29.71 -19.29
N ARG A 650 -17.54 29.95 -19.52
CA ARG A 650 -18.08 31.25 -19.91
C ARG A 650 -19.30 31.60 -19.09
N ILE A 651 -19.47 32.88 -18.76
CA ILE A 651 -20.70 33.41 -18.17
C ILE A 651 -21.32 34.39 -19.14
N ILE A 652 -22.54 34.10 -19.60
CA ILE A 652 -23.38 35.06 -20.32
C ILE A 652 -24.23 35.82 -19.30
N ILE A 653 -24.15 37.14 -19.32
CA ILE A 653 -24.71 37.98 -18.27
C ILE A 653 -25.91 38.76 -18.82
N THR A 654 -27.06 38.65 -18.15
CA THR A 654 -28.23 39.50 -18.42
C THR A 654 -28.14 40.74 -17.52
N PRO A 655 -27.83 41.94 -18.06
CA PRO A 655 -27.59 43.13 -17.26
C PRO A 655 -28.86 43.67 -16.60
N ALA A 656 -28.70 44.47 -15.54
CA ALA A 656 -29.80 45.24 -14.97
C ALA A 656 -30.27 46.35 -15.92
N GLY A 657 -29.31 47.01 -16.58
CA GLY A 657 -29.51 48.05 -17.59
C GLY A 657 -30.01 47.53 -18.94
N GLN A 658 -30.23 48.46 -19.87
CA GLN A 658 -30.75 48.16 -21.20
C GLN A 658 -29.62 47.89 -22.19
N LEU A 659 -29.65 46.73 -22.85
CA LEU A 659 -28.78 46.43 -24.00
C LEU A 659 -29.08 47.39 -25.17
N GLY A 660 -28.04 47.87 -25.85
CA GLY A 660 -28.16 48.94 -26.86
C GLY A 660 -28.39 50.35 -26.26
N GLY A 661 -28.34 50.49 -24.93
CA GLY A 661 -28.62 51.74 -24.22
C GLY A 661 -27.39 52.63 -23.98
N ASP A 662 -27.45 53.46 -22.95
CA ASP A 662 -26.40 54.43 -22.56
C ASP A 662 -25.20 53.79 -21.82
N GLY A 663 -25.18 52.46 -21.71
CA GLY A 663 -24.12 51.70 -21.04
C GLY A 663 -24.20 51.68 -19.51
N LYS A 664 -25.25 52.25 -18.90
CA LYS A 664 -25.48 52.16 -17.45
C LYS A 664 -26.18 50.88 -17.05
N GLY A 665 -25.94 50.43 -15.81
CA GLY A 665 -26.53 49.22 -15.26
C GLY A 665 -25.90 47.93 -15.80
N MET A 666 -24.69 48.02 -16.36
CA MET A 666 -23.94 46.89 -16.88
C MET A 666 -23.21 46.15 -15.74
N PRO A 667 -22.90 44.86 -15.91
CA PRO A 667 -22.32 44.05 -14.84
C PRO A 667 -20.89 44.47 -14.50
N GLY A 668 -20.51 44.24 -13.24
CA GLY A 668 -19.13 44.30 -12.78
C GLY A 668 -18.82 43.14 -11.87
N ILE A 669 -17.60 42.61 -11.97
CA ILE A 669 -17.11 41.49 -11.19
C ILE A 669 -15.79 41.93 -10.55
N VAL A 670 -15.71 41.82 -9.24
CA VAL A 670 -14.46 42.00 -8.48
C VAL A 670 -13.61 40.76 -8.64
N GLU A 671 -14.17 39.57 -8.39
CA GLU A 671 -13.44 38.31 -8.48
C GLU A 671 -14.39 37.22 -9.00
N TRP A 672 -13.90 36.34 -9.87
CA TRP A 672 -14.56 35.13 -10.32
C TRP A 672 -13.67 33.93 -10.05
N ASN A 673 -13.97 33.24 -8.96
CA ASN A 673 -13.27 32.03 -8.54
C ASN A 673 -14.03 30.80 -9.02
N VAL A 674 -13.39 29.92 -9.78
CA VAL A 674 -13.99 28.66 -10.23
C VAL A 674 -13.47 27.54 -9.33
N MET A 675 -14.39 26.83 -8.69
CA MET A 675 -14.09 25.72 -7.79
C MET A 675 -14.08 24.43 -8.60
N GLY A 676 -12.99 23.69 -8.49
CA GLY A 676 -12.80 22.46 -9.24
C GLY A 676 -11.38 21.94 -9.16
N TYR A 677 -11.07 20.94 -9.98
CA TYR A 677 -9.82 20.21 -9.97
C TYR A 677 -9.20 20.23 -11.36
N VAL A 678 -7.89 20.45 -11.41
CA VAL A 678 -7.07 20.35 -12.63
C VAL A 678 -6.87 18.87 -12.93
N PHE A 679 -7.14 18.43 -14.16
CA PHE A 679 -6.62 17.14 -14.63
C PHE A 679 -5.10 17.31 -14.81
N MET A 680 -4.32 16.92 -13.80
CA MET A 680 -2.88 16.71 -14.00
C MET A 680 -2.68 15.26 -14.38
N GLU A 681 -1.93 15.02 -15.45
CA GLU A 681 -1.30 13.71 -15.64
C GLU A 681 -0.37 13.51 -14.44
N TYR A 682 -0.77 12.67 -13.50
CA TYR A 682 0.18 12.11 -12.56
C TYR A 682 0.95 11.03 -13.32
N THR A 683 2.27 11.17 -13.35
CA THR A 683 3.10 9.98 -13.52
C THR A 683 3.09 9.19 -12.21
N GLU A 684 3.35 7.89 -12.26
CA GLU A 684 3.56 7.05 -11.08
C GLU A 684 4.51 7.71 -10.04
N ASN A 685 5.48 8.47 -10.55
CA ASN A 685 6.48 9.20 -9.79
C ASN A 685 5.90 10.38 -8.97
N ASP A 686 4.84 11.03 -9.45
CA ASP A 686 4.22 12.18 -8.79
C ASP A 686 3.41 11.76 -7.56
N MET A 687 2.80 10.56 -7.59
CA MET A 687 2.08 10.00 -6.43
C MET A 687 3.02 9.44 -5.37
N MET A 688 4.15 8.86 -5.78
CA MET A 688 5.20 8.42 -4.87
C MET A 688 5.73 9.58 -4.02
N ASN A 689 5.90 10.76 -4.64
CA ASN A 689 6.35 11.97 -3.95
C ASN A 689 5.27 12.58 -3.00
N ALA A 690 3.98 12.47 -3.34
CA ALA A 690 2.89 12.96 -2.50
C ALA A 690 2.67 12.09 -1.25
N TYR A 691 2.78 10.76 -1.37
CA TYR A 691 2.72 9.84 -0.23
C TYR A 691 3.88 10.07 0.75
N ILE A 692 5.08 10.35 0.24
CA ILE A 692 6.26 10.70 1.06
C ILE A 692 6.03 12.01 1.84
N ALA A 693 5.28 12.97 1.29
CA ALA A 693 5.00 14.24 1.93
C ALA A 693 3.89 14.19 3.01
N ALA A 694 2.95 13.24 2.92
CA ALA A 694 1.83 13.09 3.85
C ALA A 694 2.21 12.37 5.16
N ALA A 695 3.16 11.43 5.12
CA ALA A 695 3.65 10.69 6.29
C ALA A 695 4.35 11.56 7.35
N GLY A 696 4.59 12.84 7.06
CA GLY A 696 5.31 13.78 7.93
C GLY A 696 4.47 14.64 8.86
N LYS A 697 3.13 14.60 8.85
CA LYS A 697 2.33 15.34 9.84
C LYS A 697 0.97 14.68 10.15
N GLU A 698 0.84 14.10 11.34
CA GLU A 698 -0.44 14.06 12.05
C GLU A 698 -0.45 15.19 13.11
N PRO A 699 -1.54 15.97 13.25
CA PRO A 699 -1.67 16.91 14.35
C PRO A 699 -2.40 16.30 15.56
N ASP A 700 -1.86 16.58 16.75
CA ASP A 700 -2.49 16.31 18.04
C ASP A 700 -3.83 17.08 18.20
N THR A 701 -4.83 16.35 18.68
CA THR A 701 -6.04 16.80 19.40
C THR A 701 -7.09 17.65 18.67
N GLY A 702 -8.28 17.04 18.54
CA GLY A 702 -9.64 17.62 18.55
C GLY A 702 -9.82 19.11 18.24
N ASP A 703 -10.12 19.43 16.97
CA ASP A 703 -11.02 20.52 16.62
C ASP A 703 -11.57 20.30 15.18
N ALA A 704 -12.90 20.28 15.04
CA ALA A 704 -13.63 19.82 13.85
C ALA A 704 -13.67 20.82 12.67
N THR A 705 -12.63 21.66 12.46
CA THR A 705 -12.75 22.74 11.45
C THR A 705 -11.51 23.05 10.58
N ILE A 706 -10.47 22.21 10.52
CA ILE A 706 -9.32 22.45 9.62
C ILE A 706 -8.78 21.13 9.04
N TYR A 707 -9.21 20.75 7.84
CA TYR A 707 -8.58 19.70 7.02
C TYR A 707 -8.22 20.25 5.63
N VAL A 708 -7.20 21.12 5.56
CA VAL A 708 -6.50 21.50 4.29
C VAL A 708 -4.96 21.72 4.47
N THR A 709 -4.37 21.63 5.66
CA THR A 709 -3.05 22.27 5.89
C THR A 709 -1.80 21.37 5.78
N ILE A 710 -1.86 20.21 5.12
CA ILE A 710 -0.68 19.32 5.02
C ILE A 710 -0.47 18.86 3.57
N ALA A 711 -0.27 19.83 2.68
CA ALA A 711 0.44 19.66 1.41
C ALA A 711 1.24 20.93 1.02
N MET A 712 1.52 21.80 2.00
CA MET A 712 2.01 23.17 1.75
C MET A 712 3.54 23.33 1.59
N ALA A 713 4.36 22.27 1.55
CA ALA A 713 5.83 22.45 1.60
C ALA A 713 6.57 22.38 0.25
N VAL A 714 5.94 21.92 -0.85
CA VAL A 714 6.69 21.66 -2.10
C VAL A 714 6.44 22.72 -3.20
N SER A 715 5.50 23.64 -3.02
CA SER A 715 5.03 24.52 -4.10
C SER A 715 5.83 25.81 -4.34
N PHE A 716 6.81 26.18 -3.53
CA PHE A 716 7.57 27.43 -3.75
C PHE A 716 8.84 27.28 -4.58
N ILE A 717 9.43 26.08 -4.70
CA ILE A 717 10.72 25.90 -5.39
C ILE A 717 10.54 25.68 -6.90
N SER A 718 9.43 25.05 -7.31
CA SER A 718 9.25 24.63 -8.70
C SER A 718 8.62 25.70 -9.61
N LEU A 719 7.88 26.67 -9.05
CA LEU A 719 7.29 27.76 -9.84
C LEU A 719 8.29 28.89 -10.15
N ALA A 720 9.29 29.09 -9.28
CA ALA A 720 10.38 30.04 -9.53
C ALA A 720 11.33 29.56 -10.64
N ALA A 721 11.51 28.24 -10.80
CA ALA A 721 12.36 27.66 -11.84
C ALA A 721 11.75 27.78 -13.26
N LEU A 722 10.41 27.78 -13.39
CA LEU A 722 9.74 27.87 -14.69
C LEU A 722 9.63 29.31 -15.23
N VAL A 723 9.68 30.31 -14.35
CA VAL A 723 9.65 31.74 -14.75
C VAL A 723 11.05 32.28 -15.12
N VAL A 724 12.13 31.68 -14.59
CA VAL A 724 13.50 32.11 -14.92
C VAL A 724 14.02 31.50 -16.23
N SER A 725 13.56 30.31 -16.64
CA SER A 725 14.01 29.69 -17.90
C SER A 725 13.41 30.31 -19.17
N LYS A 726 12.29 31.05 -19.07
CA LYS A 726 11.65 31.75 -20.22
C LYS A 726 12.06 33.22 -20.41
N ARG A 727 12.98 33.78 -19.60
CA ARG A 727 13.49 35.15 -19.79
C ARG A 727 14.87 35.26 -20.46
N ARG A 728 15.53 34.17 -20.84
CA ARG A 728 16.83 34.21 -21.56
C ARG A 728 16.76 34.01 -23.08
N SER A 729 15.58 33.90 -23.71
CA SER A 729 15.49 33.68 -25.16
C SER A 729 14.83 34.80 -25.98
N ARG A 730 14.63 36.01 -25.43
CA ARG A 730 14.25 37.20 -26.23
C ARG A 730 14.68 38.52 -25.58
N VAL A 731 15.95 38.92 -25.74
CA VAL A 731 16.38 40.29 -26.13
C VAL A 731 17.76 40.13 -26.77
N LYS A 732 17.98 40.87 -27.87
CA LYS A 732 19.15 40.93 -28.78
C LYS A 732 20.52 40.57 -28.21
#